data_AF-A0A2G6MM79-F1
#
_entry.id   AF-A0A2G6MM79-F1
#
_cell.length_a   1.000
_cell.length_b   1.000
_cell.length_c   1.000
_cell.angle_alpha   90.00
_cell.angle_beta   90.00
_cell.angle_gamma   90.00
#
_symmetry.space_group_name_H-M   'P 1'
#
loop_
_entity.id
_entity.type
_entity.pdbx_description
1 polymer ?
#
loop_
_entity_poly.entity_id
_entity_poly.type
_entity_poly.pdbx_seq_one_letter_code
_entity_poly.pdbx_strand_id
1 'polypeptide(L)'
;MKTFTISRLVLLLLISLILIPGQAVAGKSAQKASPKTYILSIDQAKSQLALNTILKINKNIGPKRFTTLSKYTGRDYYVVTVKKTEKDTEKQFLKLSQNIPGVTFSPNTYRYLDAAWPNDPEFAKQWCHANGVTPGFDMASRAAWDITTGSSDIVVAVLDSGVDYLHPDLAPNMWINENEIAGNNIDDDGNGYVDDIYGIDTGSNDSNPMDFHGHGTHCAGVIGAVGNNDLGVAGINWQVKLMAVKGFPMEGPMSMTMELEALNYILYMKTQANCNIVAVNASFGYSGEPDLNERDAIAALGEAGILFIAAAGNEGEDNDADPELTHYPSSYDLDNIISVAATSELGELASFSNYGATTVDLGAPGDEIFSTMLHTIETIQYDVNPETAVFYDDLESGAANFTLEGPWAITEEHASTPTHALSDSPGSNYGASVDHEAISRVIDLSGVTTELALGFKAMHETEFTWDNLQVWYLAPPQLGDIAEGAIAPQAWAITQKNAASGTHSWTDSPGGNYSDNTNQWLLSPLLDLSSAPDDIQFSFKLTGEIEGLHDTFTVYFSGDNGVTLSEPVFSIDGDQSDDWHNFSAVIPEAYRTDAFRVIFVLTTDDSVNKDGYYLDDIRIASGETVFFYDDVENGIGQWREPRSEAVLPVPIKWEKAGEFSGSSEGSFKSYAYEIPEKYFWDGFRFKFVMHSDSTTQNDGVYIDDIGMGIPENIYGYKYMSGTSMATPQVTGAAALVAAHFEGISAADIKTRILDGAVPVDALAGKTLTGRHLNLFGALSDLTLDSDNDTIPDYLDNCASTPNPGQRDTDNDGFGNMCDCDLDNDSFVSISDFIIFRGAWGTTDADADFDGNGSVNKRDFMIFRSRWGTKVPFK
;
A
#
# COMPACT_ATOMS: atom_id res chain seq x y z
N MET A 1 -79.37 6.16 5.27
CA MET A 1 -79.48 6.43 3.81
C MET A 1 -78.05 6.56 3.27
N LYS A 2 -77.57 5.86 2.24
CA LYS A 2 -77.99 4.62 1.55
C LYS A 2 -76.70 3.88 1.10
N THR A 3 -76.71 2.56 1.28
CA THR A 3 -75.83 1.48 0.72
C THR A 3 -75.42 1.66 -0.76
N PHE A 4 -74.27 1.16 -1.27
CA PHE A 4 -73.84 -0.26 -1.47
C PHE A 4 -72.28 -0.31 -1.75
N THR A 5 -71.40 -1.00 -0.99
CA THR A 5 -70.86 -2.41 -1.06
C THR A 5 -69.58 -2.73 -1.91
N ILE A 6 -68.58 -3.35 -1.25
CA ILE A 6 -67.68 -4.47 -1.71
C ILE A 6 -66.62 -4.18 -2.81
N SER A 7 -65.40 -4.79 -2.89
CA SER A 7 -64.39 -5.36 -1.95
C SER A 7 -63.19 -5.94 -2.78
N ARG A 8 -61.95 -5.96 -2.23
CA ARG A 8 -60.69 -6.55 -2.80
C ARG A 8 -60.19 -5.92 -4.12
N LEU A 9 -58.93 -5.52 -4.31
CA LEU A 9 -57.69 -6.33 -4.21
C LEU A 9 -56.43 -5.43 -4.31
N VAL A 10 -55.73 -5.13 -3.20
CA VAL A 10 -54.38 -4.53 -3.20
C VAL A 10 -53.62 -5.03 -1.96
N LEU A 11 -52.51 -5.75 -2.15
CA LEU A 11 -51.43 -5.91 -1.15
C LEU A 11 -50.18 -6.43 -1.85
N LEU A 12 -49.21 -5.55 -2.11
CA LEU A 12 -47.88 -5.89 -2.64
C LEU A 12 -46.95 -4.67 -2.46
N LEU A 13 -46.12 -4.68 -1.41
CA LEU A 13 -44.77 -4.08 -1.34
C LEU A 13 -44.22 -4.13 0.10
N LEU A 14 -42.88 -4.13 0.19
CA LEU A 14 -42.03 -3.99 1.40
C LEU A 14 -42.02 -5.17 2.39
N ILE A 15 -41.00 -6.03 2.25
CA ILE A 15 -39.91 -6.27 3.24
C ILE A 15 -39.03 -7.40 2.67
N SER A 16 -37.76 -7.09 2.37
CA SER A 16 -36.64 -8.05 2.39
C SER A 16 -35.32 -7.33 2.00
N LEU A 17 -34.48 -7.08 3.00
CA LEU A 17 -33.04 -6.81 2.83
C LEU A 17 -32.29 -7.65 3.88
N ILE A 18 -30.96 -7.70 3.78
CA ILE A 18 -29.99 -8.47 4.60
C ILE A 18 -29.67 -9.87 4.04
N LEU A 19 -28.44 -9.98 3.49
CA LEU A 19 -27.72 -11.20 3.16
C LEU A 19 -27.15 -11.87 4.43
N ILE A 20 -26.66 -13.12 4.36
CA ILE A 20 -25.23 -13.58 4.29
C ILE A 20 -25.29 -15.12 4.58
N PRO A 21 -24.33 -16.02 4.23
CA PRO A 21 -23.05 -15.93 3.49
C PRO A 21 -22.88 -16.90 2.29
N GLY A 22 -21.81 -16.68 1.50
CA GLY A 22 -20.80 -17.71 1.20
C GLY A 22 -21.04 -18.75 0.09
N GLN A 23 -20.19 -18.72 -0.96
CA GLN A 23 -19.10 -19.70 -1.13
C GLN A 23 -18.22 -19.36 -2.36
N ALA A 24 -16.92 -19.57 -2.22
CA ALA A 24 -15.92 -19.43 -3.29
C ALA A 24 -15.64 -20.77 -4.01
N VAL A 25 -14.68 -20.73 -4.94
CA VAL A 25 -13.94 -21.87 -5.58
C VAL A 25 -14.57 -22.52 -6.81
N ALA A 26 -14.10 -22.09 -8.00
CA ALA A 26 -13.39 -22.88 -9.02
C ALA A 26 -13.41 -22.13 -10.37
N GLY A 27 -12.35 -22.02 -11.17
CA GLY A 27 -11.06 -22.70 -11.13
C GLY A 27 -10.80 -23.46 -12.44
N LYS A 28 -9.82 -22.97 -13.23
CA LYS A 28 -9.11 -23.63 -14.36
C LYS A 28 -9.75 -23.66 -15.78
N SER A 29 -9.20 -22.75 -16.60
CA SER A 29 -8.30 -23.08 -17.73
C SER A 29 -8.81 -23.07 -19.19
N ALA A 30 -7.92 -22.55 -20.04
CA ALA A 30 -7.83 -22.69 -21.50
C ALA A 30 -8.89 -21.98 -22.36
N GLN A 31 -8.66 -20.69 -22.67
CA GLN A 31 -9.15 -20.09 -23.92
C GLN A 31 -8.03 -19.87 -24.94
N LYS A 32 -7.78 -20.94 -25.70
CA LYS A 32 -7.32 -20.86 -27.10
C LYS A 32 -7.91 -19.64 -27.81
N ALA A 33 -7.06 -18.74 -28.29
CA ALA A 33 -7.36 -17.58 -29.14
C ALA A 33 -8.77 -17.61 -29.76
N SER A 34 -9.66 -16.81 -29.17
CA SER A 34 -11.10 -16.85 -29.38
C SER A 34 -11.48 -16.64 -30.85
N PRO A 35 -12.29 -17.54 -31.46
CA PRO A 35 -12.67 -17.38 -32.86
C PRO A 35 -13.70 -16.25 -33.01
N LYS A 36 -13.40 -15.26 -33.86
CA LYS A 36 -14.28 -14.11 -34.11
C LYS A 36 -15.70 -14.58 -34.48
N THR A 37 -16.69 -14.01 -33.79
CA THR A 37 -18.08 -14.42 -33.92
C THR A 37 -18.94 -13.22 -34.30
N TYR A 38 -19.94 -13.45 -35.16
CA TYR A 38 -20.77 -12.43 -35.79
C TYR A 38 -22.24 -12.85 -35.79
N ILE A 39 -23.13 -11.87 -35.81
CA ILE A 39 -24.57 -12.06 -35.94
C ILE A 39 -24.99 -11.73 -37.37
N LEU A 40 -25.59 -12.72 -38.03
CA LEU A 40 -26.16 -12.62 -39.37
C LEU A 40 -27.69 -12.57 -39.25
N SER A 41 -28.33 -11.54 -39.82
CA SER A 41 -29.79 -11.49 -39.96
C SER A 41 -30.20 -11.49 -41.43
N ILE A 42 -31.27 -12.22 -41.77
CA ILE A 42 -31.72 -12.38 -43.16
C ILE A 42 -33.23 -12.22 -43.23
N ASP A 43 -33.72 -11.30 -44.07
CA ASP A 43 -35.14 -11.18 -44.44
C ASP A 43 -35.70 -12.52 -44.93
N GLN A 44 -36.75 -13.03 -44.27
CA GLN A 44 -37.37 -14.32 -44.59
C GLN A 44 -37.93 -14.38 -46.02
N ALA A 45 -38.31 -13.24 -46.61
CA ALA A 45 -38.75 -13.18 -48.01
C ALA A 45 -37.61 -13.46 -49.01
N LYS A 46 -36.35 -13.42 -48.55
CA LYS A 46 -35.13 -13.54 -49.38
C LYS A 46 -34.17 -14.63 -48.90
N SER A 47 -34.49 -15.31 -47.79
CA SER A 47 -33.52 -16.12 -47.05
C SER A 47 -32.93 -17.26 -47.86
N GLN A 48 -33.71 -17.93 -48.72
CA GLN A 48 -33.21 -19.08 -49.47
C GLN A 48 -32.05 -18.76 -50.44
N LEU A 49 -32.04 -17.58 -51.05
CA LEU A 49 -30.96 -17.17 -51.98
C LEU A 49 -29.71 -16.71 -51.23
N ALA A 50 -29.90 -15.92 -50.17
CA ALA A 50 -28.83 -15.48 -49.27
C ALA A 50 -28.13 -16.65 -48.59
N LEU A 51 -28.91 -17.55 -47.96
CA LEU A 51 -28.39 -18.71 -47.23
C LEU A 51 -27.63 -19.67 -48.16
N ASN A 52 -28.12 -19.93 -49.37
CA ASN A 52 -27.44 -20.74 -50.37
C ASN A 52 -26.12 -20.13 -50.88
N THR A 53 -25.95 -18.81 -50.75
CA THR A 53 -24.70 -18.11 -51.12
C THR A 53 -23.71 -18.18 -49.98
N ILE A 54 -24.18 -17.95 -48.75
CA ILE A 54 -23.39 -17.94 -47.52
C ILE A 54 -22.88 -19.35 -47.16
N LEU A 55 -23.71 -20.39 -47.31
CA LEU A 55 -23.34 -21.80 -47.10
C LEU A 55 -22.31 -22.36 -48.10
N LYS A 56 -22.09 -21.69 -49.25
CA LYS A 56 -21.02 -22.07 -50.20
C LYS A 56 -19.64 -21.62 -49.74
N ILE A 57 -19.57 -20.52 -49.00
CA ILE A 57 -18.33 -19.87 -48.58
C ILE A 57 -17.79 -20.57 -47.32
N ASN A 58 -18.66 -20.83 -46.34
CA ASN A 58 -18.31 -21.58 -45.15
C ASN A 58 -19.22 -22.81 -45.02
N LYS A 59 -18.67 -24.02 -45.19
CA LYS A 59 -19.42 -25.28 -45.03
C LYS A 59 -19.68 -25.66 -43.57
N ASN A 60 -18.99 -25.00 -42.64
CA ASN A 60 -19.06 -25.25 -41.19
C ASN A 60 -19.94 -24.23 -40.46
N ILE A 61 -21.00 -23.72 -41.10
CA ILE A 61 -22.08 -23.08 -40.35
C ILE A 61 -22.79 -24.20 -39.57
N GLY A 62 -22.41 -24.36 -38.30
CA GLY A 62 -23.20 -25.03 -37.28
C GLY A 62 -23.85 -23.97 -36.39
N PRO A 63 -24.93 -23.30 -36.85
CA PRO A 63 -25.36 -22.08 -36.21
C PRO A 63 -26.30 -22.39 -35.05
N LYS A 64 -26.10 -21.69 -33.94
CA LYS A 64 -27.19 -21.38 -33.03
C LYS A 64 -28.15 -20.45 -33.79
N ARG A 65 -29.26 -21.00 -34.31
CA ARG A 65 -30.32 -20.23 -34.98
C ARG A 65 -31.36 -19.79 -33.95
N PHE A 66 -31.66 -18.51 -33.88
CA PHE A 66 -32.64 -17.97 -32.92
C PHE A 66 -34.07 -18.07 -33.48
N THR A 67 -34.60 -19.29 -33.54
CA THR A 67 -35.90 -19.60 -34.18
C THR A 67 -37.08 -18.85 -33.59
N THR A 68 -37.13 -18.66 -32.26
CA THR A 68 -38.18 -17.87 -31.59
C THR A 68 -38.14 -16.41 -32.03
N LEU A 69 -36.97 -15.76 -31.96
CA LEU A 69 -36.81 -14.37 -32.39
C LEU A 69 -37.20 -14.19 -33.87
N SER A 70 -36.77 -15.14 -34.71
CA SER A 70 -37.05 -15.13 -36.15
C SER A 70 -38.54 -15.22 -36.50
N LYS A 71 -39.37 -15.78 -35.61
CA LYS A 71 -40.84 -15.82 -35.76
C LYS A 71 -41.49 -14.45 -35.58
N TYR A 72 -40.89 -13.56 -34.78
CA TYR A 72 -41.49 -12.28 -34.39
C TYR A 72 -40.94 -11.08 -35.20
N THR A 73 -39.74 -11.17 -35.74
CA THR A 73 -39.10 -10.06 -36.49
C THR A 73 -39.22 -10.17 -38.02
N GLY A 74 -39.67 -11.33 -38.53
CA GLY A 74 -39.63 -11.63 -39.97
C GLY A 74 -38.22 -11.84 -40.54
N ARG A 75 -37.20 -11.99 -39.68
CA ARG A 75 -35.79 -12.19 -40.06
C ARG A 75 -35.21 -13.45 -39.44
N ASP A 76 -34.56 -14.29 -40.23
CA ASP A 76 -33.81 -15.43 -39.73
C ASP A 76 -32.44 -14.98 -39.18
N TYR A 77 -32.16 -15.28 -37.91
CA TYR A 77 -30.89 -14.94 -37.25
C TYR A 77 -29.99 -16.17 -37.03
N TYR A 78 -28.71 -16.00 -37.32
CA TYR A 78 -27.66 -17.01 -37.18
C TYR A 78 -26.42 -16.44 -36.50
N VAL A 79 -25.82 -17.20 -35.60
CA VAL A 79 -24.45 -16.96 -35.13
C VAL A 79 -23.47 -17.59 -36.12
N VAL A 80 -22.48 -16.84 -36.57
CA VAL A 80 -21.41 -17.29 -37.50
C VAL A 80 -20.06 -17.09 -36.83
N THR A 81 -19.26 -18.15 -36.75
CA THR A 81 -17.91 -18.13 -36.16
C THR A 81 -16.87 -18.36 -37.25
N VAL A 82 -15.93 -17.42 -37.39
CA VAL A 82 -14.84 -17.44 -38.39
C VAL A 82 -13.54 -17.88 -37.71
N LYS A 83 -12.78 -18.77 -38.35
CA LYS A 83 -11.51 -19.28 -37.81
C LYS A 83 -10.33 -18.44 -38.33
N LYS A 84 -9.38 -18.14 -37.43
CA LYS A 84 -8.23 -17.22 -37.65
C LYS A 84 -7.36 -17.53 -38.89
N THR A 85 -7.36 -18.76 -39.38
CA THR A 85 -6.58 -19.22 -40.54
C THR A 85 -7.12 -18.78 -41.92
N GLU A 86 -8.22 -18.03 -41.97
CA GLU A 86 -8.89 -17.66 -43.22
C GLU A 86 -9.15 -16.13 -43.35
N LYS A 87 -8.08 -15.29 -43.24
CA LYS A 87 -8.17 -13.82 -43.44
C LYS A 87 -8.84 -13.42 -44.77
N ASP A 88 -8.66 -14.20 -45.83
CA ASP A 88 -9.35 -13.98 -47.12
C ASP A 88 -10.86 -14.30 -47.04
N THR A 89 -11.27 -15.30 -46.26
CA THR A 89 -12.69 -15.63 -46.07
C THR A 89 -13.42 -14.54 -45.30
N GLU A 90 -12.81 -13.91 -44.29
CA GLU A 90 -13.41 -12.78 -43.55
C GLU A 90 -13.71 -11.59 -44.49
N LYS A 91 -12.71 -11.15 -45.28
CA LYS A 91 -12.89 -10.07 -46.27
C LYS A 91 -13.89 -10.45 -47.38
N GLN A 92 -13.91 -11.71 -47.83
CA GLN A 92 -14.91 -12.17 -48.80
C GLN A 92 -16.32 -12.22 -48.18
N PHE A 93 -16.47 -12.63 -46.92
CA PHE A 93 -17.76 -12.75 -46.24
C PHE A 93 -18.41 -11.38 -46.03
N LEU A 94 -17.68 -10.42 -45.47
CA LEU A 94 -18.10 -9.02 -45.30
C LEU A 94 -18.55 -8.42 -46.64
N LYS A 95 -17.68 -8.51 -47.66
CA LYS A 95 -17.90 -7.93 -48.99
C LYS A 95 -19.07 -8.58 -49.75
N LEU A 96 -19.40 -9.85 -49.48
CA LEU A 96 -20.63 -10.47 -49.99
C LEU A 96 -21.87 -10.11 -49.17
N SER A 97 -21.80 -10.05 -47.84
CA SER A 97 -22.95 -9.71 -46.99
C SER A 97 -23.49 -8.29 -47.26
N GLN A 98 -22.61 -7.31 -47.50
CA GLN A 98 -22.97 -5.94 -47.86
C GLN A 98 -23.68 -5.86 -49.24
N ASN A 99 -23.48 -6.85 -50.12
CA ASN A 99 -23.99 -6.86 -51.49
C ASN A 99 -25.24 -7.74 -51.70
N ILE A 100 -25.81 -8.35 -50.64
CA ILE A 100 -27.03 -9.17 -50.73
C ILE A 100 -28.21 -8.39 -50.14
N PRO A 101 -29.17 -7.89 -50.96
CA PRO A 101 -30.29 -7.09 -50.46
C PRO A 101 -31.15 -7.85 -49.44
N GLY A 102 -31.23 -7.36 -48.20
CA GLY A 102 -32.01 -7.99 -47.12
C GLY A 102 -31.22 -8.90 -46.19
N VAL A 103 -29.90 -9.00 -46.37
CA VAL A 103 -28.97 -9.52 -45.34
C VAL A 103 -28.43 -8.33 -44.54
N THR A 104 -28.28 -8.50 -43.23
CA THR A 104 -27.46 -7.62 -42.38
C THR A 104 -26.47 -8.45 -41.58
N PHE A 105 -25.34 -7.84 -41.23
CA PHE A 105 -24.24 -8.47 -40.52
C PHE A 105 -23.73 -7.51 -39.46
N SER A 106 -23.47 -7.99 -38.26
CA SER A 106 -22.82 -7.23 -37.19
C SER A 106 -21.79 -8.11 -36.48
N PRO A 107 -20.71 -7.53 -35.92
CA PRO A 107 -19.91 -8.24 -34.93
C PRO A 107 -20.79 -8.71 -33.75
N ASN A 108 -20.36 -9.75 -33.06
CA ASN A 108 -20.99 -10.16 -31.80
C ASN A 108 -20.58 -9.19 -30.70
N THR A 109 -21.37 -8.15 -30.50
CA THR A 109 -21.16 -7.13 -29.47
C THR A 109 -21.51 -7.68 -28.09
N TYR A 110 -20.65 -7.43 -27.11
CA TYR A 110 -20.93 -7.72 -25.70
C TYR A 110 -21.68 -6.54 -25.06
N ARG A 111 -22.21 -6.76 -23.86
CA ARG A 111 -22.84 -5.73 -23.03
C ARG A 111 -22.28 -5.87 -21.64
N TYR A 112 -21.51 -4.88 -21.23
CA TYR A 112 -21.09 -4.69 -19.85
C TYR A 112 -22.15 -3.87 -19.11
N LEU A 113 -22.08 -3.87 -17.78
CA LEU A 113 -22.86 -2.95 -16.94
C LEU A 113 -21.99 -1.72 -16.74
N ASP A 114 -22.57 -0.53 -16.94
CA ASP A 114 -21.92 0.77 -16.86
C ASP A 114 -20.86 0.81 -15.74
N ALA A 115 -19.57 0.90 -16.09
CA ALA A 115 -18.54 1.16 -15.12
C ALA A 115 -18.70 2.62 -14.66
N ALA A 116 -18.97 2.81 -13.38
CA ALA A 116 -18.74 4.10 -12.76
C ALA A 116 -17.24 4.40 -12.79
N TRP A 117 -16.87 5.67 -12.63
CA TRP A 117 -15.54 6.02 -12.16
C TRP A 117 -15.20 5.22 -10.89
N PRO A 118 -13.90 4.99 -10.59
CA PRO A 118 -13.48 4.36 -9.34
C PRO A 118 -14.21 4.97 -8.13
N ASN A 119 -14.60 4.16 -7.14
CA ASN A 119 -15.30 4.62 -5.93
C ASN A 119 -14.35 5.20 -4.86
N ASP A 120 -13.07 5.22 -5.20
CA ASP A 120 -11.88 5.69 -4.51
C ASP A 120 -12.05 7.18 -4.12
N PRO A 121 -12.13 7.53 -2.82
CA PRO A 121 -12.54 8.85 -2.36
C PRO A 121 -11.70 10.02 -2.88
N GLU A 122 -10.42 9.79 -3.18
CA GLU A 122 -9.48 10.81 -3.64
C GLU A 122 -9.31 10.86 -5.17
N PHE A 123 -10.02 10.01 -5.92
CA PHE A 123 -9.96 9.96 -7.39
C PHE A 123 -10.15 11.34 -8.06
N ALA A 124 -11.02 12.19 -7.48
CA ALA A 124 -11.27 13.54 -7.99
C ALA A 124 -10.06 14.50 -7.93
N LYS A 125 -8.98 14.14 -7.23
CA LYS A 125 -7.70 14.88 -7.20
C LYS A 125 -6.76 14.47 -8.35
N GLN A 126 -7.02 13.36 -9.04
CA GLN A 126 -6.16 12.80 -10.07
C GLN A 126 -6.55 13.33 -11.46
N TRP A 127 -6.21 14.60 -11.75
CA TRP A 127 -6.54 15.26 -13.02
C TRP A 127 -6.09 14.47 -14.25
N CYS A 128 -5.00 13.69 -14.14
CA CYS A 128 -4.45 12.85 -15.19
C CYS A 128 -5.44 11.77 -15.70
N HIS A 129 -6.40 11.34 -14.87
CA HIS A 129 -7.45 10.39 -15.25
C HIS A 129 -8.75 11.06 -15.73
N ALA A 130 -9.02 12.28 -15.26
CA ALA A 130 -10.20 13.08 -15.60
C ALA A 130 -9.87 14.58 -15.40
N ASN A 131 -9.50 15.29 -16.46
CA ASN A 131 -9.05 16.67 -16.34
C ASN A 131 -10.22 17.66 -16.35
N GLY A 132 -10.47 18.34 -15.23
CA GLY A 132 -11.51 19.36 -15.11
C GLY A 132 -11.09 20.79 -15.49
N VAL A 133 -9.79 21.04 -15.71
CA VAL A 133 -9.23 22.38 -15.99
C VAL A 133 -9.02 22.58 -17.49
N THR A 134 -8.46 21.58 -18.17
CA THR A 134 -8.46 21.47 -19.63
C THR A 134 -9.16 20.17 -20.01
N PRO A 135 -10.50 20.16 -20.07
CA PRO A 135 -11.25 18.97 -20.45
C PRO A 135 -10.79 18.42 -21.81
N GLY A 136 -10.75 17.08 -21.92
CA GLY A 136 -10.16 16.36 -23.04
C GLY A 136 -8.61 16.28 -23.04
N PHE A 137 -7.91 17.02 -22.18
CA PHE A 137 -6.46 16.88 -21.98
C PHE A 137 -6.14 15.96 -20.79
N ASP A 138 -6.44 14.68 -20.96
CA ASP A 138 -6.08 13.61 -20.03
C ASP A 138 -5.66 12.33 -20.79
N MET A 139 -5.38 11.25 -20.07
CA MET A 139 -4.88 10.00 -20.67
C MET A 139 -5.98 9.11 -21.28
N ALA A 140 -7.24 9.57 -21.38
CA ALA A 140 -8.42 8.81 -21.77
C ALA A 140 -8.67 7.55 -20.91
N SER A 141 -8.44 7.68 -19.60
CA SER A 141 -8.41 6.55 -18.65
C SER A 141 -9.73 5.78 -18.60
N ARG A 142 -10.87 6.47 -18.60
CA ARG A 142 -12.21 5.84 -18.59
C ARG A 142 -12.44 4.89 -19.76
N ALA A 143 -12.15 5.36 -20.97
CA ALA A 143 -12.33 4.58 -22.19
C ALA A 143 -11.35 3.38 -22.26
N ALA A 144 -10.17 3.51 -21.65
CA ALA A 144 -9.23 2.40 -21.47
C ALA A 144 -9.76 1.37 -20.45
N TRP A 145 -10.31 1.80 -19.32
CA TRP A 145 -10.85 0.93 -18.28
C TRP A 145 -12.11 0.16 -18.71
N ASP A 146 -12.91 0.70 -19.64
CA ASP A 146 -13.98 -0.04 -20.34
C ASP A 146 -13.45 -1.21 -21.21
N ILE A 147 -12.16 -1.23 -21.55
CA ILE A 147 -11.48 -2.34 -22.25
C ILE A 147 -10.81 -3.29 -21.26
N THR A 148 -10.03 -2.77 -20.32
CA THR A 148 -9.35 -3.53 -19.25
C THR A 148 -8.90 -2.61 -18.11
N THR A 149 -8.91 -3.11 -16.88
CA THR A 149 -8.38 -2.42 -15.69
C THR A 149 -7.05 -3.02 -15.19
N GLY A 150 -6.39 -3.81 -16.04
CA GLY A 150 -5.12 -4.49 -15.72
C GLY A 150 -5.28 -6.00 -15.51
N SER A 151 -4.23 -6.66 -15.03
CA SER A 151 -4.24 -8.05 -14.60
C SER A 151 -3.12 -8.33 -13.58
N SER A 152 -3.43 -9.10 -12.54
CA SER A 152 -2.44 -9.61 -11.58
C SER A 152 -1.44 -10.62 -12.19
N ASP A 153 -1.64 -11.05 -13.43
CA ASP A 153 -0.68 -11.87 -14.18
C ASP A 153 0.51 -11.05 -14.74
N ILE A 154 0.44 -9.71 -14.67
CA ILE A 154 1.46 -8.77 -15.18
C ILE A 154 2.27 -8.22 -14.01
N VAL A 155 3.60 -8.30 -14.11
CA VAL A 155 4.53 -7.74 -13.13
C VAL A 155 5.22 -6.49 -13.69
N VAL A 156 5.35 -5.45 -12.87
CA VAL A 156 6.13 -4.24 -13.13
C VAL A 156 7.16 -4.12 -12.01
N ALA A 157 8.42 -3.88 -12.36
CA ALA A 157 9.45 -3.54 -11.38
C ALA A 157 9.48 -2.02 -11.15
N VAL A 158 9.39 -1.58 -9.90
CA VAL A 158 9.55 -0.19 -9.48
C VAL A 158 10.98 -0.06 -8.95
N LEU A 159 11.90 0.45 -9.77
CA LEU A 159 13.30 0.70 -9.38
C LEU A 159 13.41 2.14 -8.89
N ASP A 160 13.39 2.33 -7.57
CA ASP A 160 13.22 3.64 -6.95
C ASP A 160 13.67 3.64 -5.47
N SER A 161 13.12 4.50 -4.60
CA SER A 161 13.41 4.57 -3.16
C SER A 161 12.85 3.42 -2.32
N GLY A 162 12.20 2.45 -2.96
CA GLY A 162 11.44 1.36 -2.36
C GLY A 162 9.96 1.48 -2.68
N VAL A 163 9.14 0.61 -2.11
CA VAL A 163 7.67 0.79 -2.08
C VAL A 163 7.19 0.47 -0.68
N ASP A 164 6.34 1.32 -0.12
CA ASP A 164 5.56 0.98 1.06
C ASP A 164 4.55 -0.13 0.73
N TYR A 165 5.02 -1.37 0.85
CA TYR A 165 4.25 -2.57 0.58
C TYR A 165 3.17 -2.85 1.65
N LEU A 166 3.12 -2.05 2.73
CA LEU A 166 2.08 -2.08 3.75
C LEU A 166 0.99 -1.04 3.50
N HIS A 167 1.22 -0.05 2.64
CA HIS A 167 0.23 0.95 2.25
C HIS A 167 -1.06 0.24 1.78
N PRO A 168 -2.22 0.50 2.40
CA PRO A 168 -3.42 -0.32 2.19
C PRO A 168 -3.95 -0.28 0.75
N ASP A 169 -3.67 0.82 0.04
CA ASP A 169 -4.01 1.03 -1.37
C ASP A 169 -3.02 0.39 -2.37
N LEU A 170 -1.89 -0.16 -1.89
CA LEU A 170 -0.87 -0.84 -2.69
C LEU A 170 -0.73 -2.33 -2.34
N ALA A 171 -0.83 -2.68 -1.06
CA ALA A 171 -0.57 -4.04 -0.55
C ALA A 171 -1.26 -5.18 -1.34
N PRO A 172 -2.53 -5.09 -1.78
CA PRO A 172 -3.14 -6.11 -2.64
C PRO A 172 -2.46 -6.30 -4.02
N ASN A 173 -1.91 -5.22 -4.57
CA ASN A 173 -1.19 -5.19 -5.85
C ASN A 173 0.34 -5.37 -5.69
N MET A 174 0.87 -5.55 -4.48
CA MET A 174 2.27 -5.92 -4.32
C MET A 174 2.55 -7.32 -4.88
N TRP A 175 3.64 -7.44 -5.63
CA TRP A 175 4.20 -8.72 -6.07
C TRP A 175 4.70 -9.53 -4.87
N ILE A 176 4.64 -10.85 -4.98
CA ILE A 176 5.11 -11.77 -3.94
C ILE A 176 6.02 -12.80 -4.60
N ASN A 177 7.23 -13.04 -4.06
CA ASN A 177 8.06 -14.16 -4.48
C ASN A 177 7.43 -15.48 -4.03
N GLU A 178 6.67 -16.15 -4.90
CA GLU A 178 6.06 -17.45 -4.61
C GLU A 178 7.09 -18.60 -4.43
N ASN A 179 8.38 -18.35 -4.66
CA ASN A 179 9.45 -19.33 -4.45
C ASN A 179 10.08 -19.26 -3.04
N GLU A 180 9.87 -18.17 -2.29
CA GLU A 180 10.41 -17.96 -0.94
C GLU A 180 9.40 -18.33 0.17
N ILE A 181 9.90 -18.76 1.33
CA ILE A 181 9.06 -19.04 2.51
C ILE A 181 9.31 -17.98 3.60
N ALA A 182 8.56 -16.88 3.50
CA ALA A 182 8.63 -15.70 4.36
C ALA A 182 8.94 -15.98 5.85
N GLY A 183 10.07 -15.44 6.30
CA GLY A 183 10.57 -15.45 7.67
C GLY A 183 11.35 -16.71 8.04
N ASN A 184 11.74 -17.55 7.09
CA ASN A 184 12.54 -18.75 7.37
C ASN A 184 14.06 -18.46 7.47
N ASN A 185 14.51 -17.27 7.03
CA ASN A 185 15.92 -16.84 6.95
C ASN A 185 16.78 -17.72 6.02
N ILE A 186 16.21 -18.18 4.91
CA ILE A 186 16.86 -19.00 3.87
C ILE A 186 16.51 -18.43 2.50
N ASP A 187 17.52 -18.24 1.63
CA ASP A 187 17.37 -18.09 0.18
C ASP A 187 16.89 -19.44 -0.38
N ASP A 188 15.58 -19.60 -0.54
CA ASP A 188 14.92 -20.84 -0.96
C ASP A 188 14.99 -21.05 -2.47
N ASP A 189 14.94 -19.95 -3.25
CA ASP A 189 14.97 -19.98 -4.72
C ASP A 189 16.39 -19.97 -5.34
N GLY A 190 17.39 -19.58 -4.55
CA GLY A 190 18.81 -19.54 -4.90
C GLY A 190 19.25 -18.28 -5.66
N ASN A 191 18.49 -17.18 -5.57
CA ASN A 191 18.77 -15.92 -6.27
C ASN A 191 19.90 -15.09 -5.63
N GLY A 192 20.28 -15.39 -4.39
CA GLY A 192 21.32 -14.68 -3.62
C GLY A 192 20.80 -13.70 -2.56
N TYR A 193 19.48 -13.51 -2.48
CA TYR A 193 18.76 -12.69 -1.51
C TYR A 193 17.92 -13.62 -0.61
N VAL A 194 17.75 -13.26 0.66
CA VAL A 194 17.11 -14.12 1.67
C VAL A 194 15.77 -13.50 2.05
N ASP A 195 14.67 -14.23 1.89
CA ASP A 195 13.32 -13.71 2.17
C ASP A 195 12.98 -12.47 1.31
N ASP A 196 13.26 -12.47 0.00
CA ASP A 196 12.96 -11.37 -0.95
C ASP A 196 11.47 -11.26 -1.35
N ILE A 197 10.59 -11.32 -0.34
CA ILE A 197 9.15 -11.52 -0.47
C ILE A 197 8.49 -10.49 -1.38
N TYR A 198 8.85 -9.21 -1.29
CA TYR A 198 8.28 -8.13 -2.11
C TYR A 198 9.27 -7.58 -3.16
N GLY A 199 10.50 -8.12 -3.19
CA GLY A 199 11.66 -7.62 -3.93
C GLY A 199 12.85 -7.35 -2.99
N ILE A 200 13.76 -6.46 -3.37
CA ILE A 200 15.08 -6.30 -2.72
C ILE A 200 15.48 -4.84 -2.47
N ASP A 201 16.39 -4.60 -1.54
CA ASP A 201 17.08 -3.32 -1.32
C ASP A 201 18.58 -3.42 -1.64
N THR A 202 18.97 -2.91 -2.81
CA THR A 202 20.38 -2.81 -3.21
C THR A 202 21.07 -1.59 -2.60
N GLY A 203 20.32 -0.59 -2.14
CA GLY A 203 20.83 0.55 -1.38
C GLY A 203 21.39 0.15 -0.01
N SER A 204 20.71 -0.77 0.68
CA SER A 204 21.09 -1.31 1.99
C SER A 204 21.75 -2.71 1.93
N ASN A 205 21.72 -3.36 0.77
CA ASN A 205 22.17 -4.74 0.55
C ASN A 205 21.39 -5.75 1.43
N ASP A 206 20.06 -5.69 1.37
CA ASP A 206 19.16 -6.66 2.00
C ASP A 206 17.92 -6.95 1.13
N SER A 207 16.93 -7.66 1.69
CA SER A 207 15.74 -8.16 1.00
C SER A 207 14.44 -7.42 1.41
N ASN A 208 14.56 -6.23 1.99
CA ASN A 208 13.45 -5.43 2.49
C ASN A 208 13.28 -4.11 1.70
N PRO A 209 12.52 -4.11 0.60
CA PRO A 209 12.36 -2.93 -0.26
C PRO A 209 11.40 -1.86 0.30
N MET A 210 11.22 -1.79 1.62
CA MET A 210 10.37 -0.79 2.29
C MET A 210 10.85 0.62 1.96
N ASP A 211 9.91 1.48 1.55
CA ASP A 211 10.21 2.88 1.25
C ASP A 211 10.27 3.69 2.55
N PHE A 212 11.27 4.58 2.62
CA PHE A 212 11.44 5.56 3.70
C PHE A 212 11.59 7.00 3.17
N HIS A 213 11.44 7.20 1.85
CA HIS A 213 11.50 8.51 1.19
C HIS A 213 10.17 8.86 0.49
N GLY A 214 9.39 7.86 0.07
CA GLY A 214 8.05 7.99 -0.48
C GLY A 214 7.96 8.23 -1.98
N HIS A 215 9.10 8.43 -2.66
CA HIS A 215 9.12 8.73 -4.10
C HIS A 215 8.75 7.49 -4.92
N GLY A 216 9.29 6.33 -4.56
CA GLY A 216 8.94 5.04 -5.17
C GLY A 216 7.52 4.61 -4.82
N THR A 217 7.05 4.88 -3.60
CA THR A 217 5.65 4.68 -3.19
C THR A 217 4.69 5.54 -4.02
N HIS A 218 5.03 6.78 -4.33
CA HIS A 218 4.23 7.65 -5.21
C HIS A 218 4.15 7.11 -6.64
N CYS A 219 5.29 6.69 -7.20
CA CYS A 219 5.37 6.05 -8.51
C CYS A 219 4.56 4.74 -8.57
N ALA A 220 4.62 3.93 -7.50
CA ALA A 220 3.89 2.67 -7.38
C ALA A 220 2.36 2.88 -7.43
N GLY A 221 1.83 3.90 -6.74
CA GLY A 221 0.41 4.24 -6.79
C GLY A 221 -0.07 4.68 -8.16
N VAL A 222 0.73 5.50 -8.87
CA VAL A 222 0.42 5.92 -10.24
C VAL A 222 0.31 4.69 -11.16
N ILE A 223 1.24 3.73 -11.04
CA ILE A 223 1.20 2.49 -11.84
C ILE A 223 0.00 1.62 -11.47
N GLY A 224 -0.30 1.49 -10.17
CA GLY A 224 -1.01 0.31 -9.64
C GLY A 224 -1.68 0.42 -8.27
N ALA A 225 -2.09 1.61 -7.79
CA ALA A 225 -3.03 1.70 -6.67
C ALA A 225 -4.36 0.98 -6.99
N VAL A 226 -4.97 0.35 -5.98
CA VAL A 226 -6.01 -0.68 -6.16
C VAL A 226 -7.37 -0.06 -6.46
N GLY A 227 -7.56 0.34 -7.71
CA GLY A 227 -8.79 0.96 -8.18
C GLY A 227 -10.08 0.20 -7.83
N ASN A 228 -11.09 0.96 -7.41
CA ASN A 228 -12.43 0.53 -7.03
C ASN A 228 -12.49 -0.31 -5.73
N ASN A 229 -11.81 0.15 -4.67
CA ASN A 229 -11.73 -0.48 -3.35
C ASN A 229 -12.40 0.33 -2.20
N ASP A 230 -13.10 1.43 -2.50
CA ASP A 230 -13.62 2.43 -1.53
C ASP A 230 -12.53 3.15 -0.68
N LEU A 231 -11.27 3.14 -1.12
CA LEU A 231 -10.10 3.76 -0.46
C LEU A 231 -9.33 4.64 -1.46
N GLY A 232 -8.64 5.67 -0.97
CA GLY A 232 -7.53 6.30 -1.69
C GLY A 232 -7.76 6.73 -3.14
N VAL A 233 -6.85 6.29 -4.00
CA VAL A 233 -6.65 6.72 -5.39
C VAL A 233 -6.61 5.52 -6.34
N ALA A 234 -7.00 5.71 -7.60
CA ALA A 234 -6.88 4.65 -8.59
C ALA A 234 -5.54 4.75 -9.33
N GLY A 235 -4.83 3.63 -9.49
CA GLY A 235 -3.70 3.55 -10.42
C GLY A 235 -4.14 3.33 -11.87
N ILE A 236 -3.22 3.46 -12.82
CA ILE A 236 -3.46 3.11 -14.24
C ILE A 236 -3.99 1.66 -14.36
N ASN A 237 -3.47 0.75 -13.54
CA ASN A 237 -3.90 -0.63 -13.42
C ASN A 237 -4.50 -0.87 -12.04
N TRP A 238 -5.82 -1.07 -11.95
CA TRP A 238 -6.49 -1.41 -10.69
C TRP A 238 -6.05 -2.80 -10.18
N GLN A 239 -5.60 -3.67 -11.09
CA GLN A 239 -4.98 -4.96 -10.79
C GLN A 239 -3.66 -5.09 -11.54
N VAL A 240 -2.55 -5.20 -10.83
CA VAL A 240 -1.19 -5.44 -11.35
C VAL A 240 -0.35 -6.05 -10.23
N LYS A 241 0.86 -6.52 -10.52
CA LYS A 241 1.84 -6.90 -9.50
C LYS A 241 3.07 -5.98 -9.53
N LEU A 242 3.27 -5.26 -8.43
CA LEU A 242 4.35 -4.29 -8.22
C LEU A 242 5.51 -4.98 -7.49
N MET A 243 6.62 -5.22 -8.18
CA MET A 243 7.87 -5.70 -7.60
C MET A 243 8.69 -4.49 -7.15
N ALA A 244 8.96 -4.37 -5.86
CA ALA A 244 9.67 -3.23 -5.30
C ALA A 244 11.17 -3.48 -5.34
N VAL A 245 11.92 -2.61 -6.02
CA VAL A 245 13.38 -2.71 -6.10
C VAL A 245 13.97 -1.41 -5.60
N LYS A 246 14.38 -1.41 -4.34
CA LYS A 246 14.92 -0.23 -3.66
C LYS A 246 16.37 -0.05 -4.07
N GLY A 247 16.60 0.86 -5.03
CA GLY A 247 17.93 1.19 -5.53
C GLY A 247 18.55 2.41 -4.83
N PHE A 248 17.73 3.28 -4.26
CA PHE A 248 18.19 4.39 -3.44
C PHE A 248 18.28 3.98 -1.96
N PRO A 249 19.45 4.14 -1.31
CA PRO A 249 19.55 4.05 0.15
C PRO A 249 18.69 5.13 0.83
N MET A 250 18.52 5.07 2.15
CA MET A 250 17.79 6.11 2.89
C MET A 250 18.36 7.52 2.69
N GLU A 251 19.68 7.62 2.48
CA GLU A 251 20.36 8.87 2.14
C GLU A 251 21.41 8.69 1.03
N GLY A 252 21.44 9.66 0.11
CA GLY A 252 22.42 9.71 -0.98
C GLY A 252 21.91 9.14 -2.31
N PRO A 253 22.70 9.29 -3.38
CA PRO A 253 22.33 8.81 -4.70
C PRO A 253 22.43 7.29 -4.78
N MET A 254 21.55 6.66 -5.56
CA MET A 254 21.79 5.33 -6.10
C MET A 254 23.13 5.32 -6.85
N SER A 255 24.01 4.37 -6.51
CA SER A 255 25.28 4.19 -7.22
C SER A 255 25.10 3.28 -8.43
N MET A 256 25.96 3.44 -9.44
CA MET A 256 25.98 2.56 -10.62
C MET A 256 26.09 1.06 -10.25
N THR A 257 26.74 0.72 -9.13
CA THR A 257 26.78 -0.67 -8.63
C THR A 257 25.40 -1.15 -8.17
N MET A 258 24.70 -0.33 -7.39
CA MET A 258 23.36 -0.62 -6.84
C MET A 258 22.32 -0.77 -7.96
N GLU A 259 22.43 0.07 -9.01
CA GLU A 259 21.61 -0.03 -10.20
C GLU A 259 21.91 -1.31 -10.99
N LEU A 260 23.17 -1.61 -11.31
CA LEU A 260 23.53 -2.84 -12.03
C LEU A 260 23.12 -4.11 -11.28
N GLU A 261 23.14 -4.08 -9.96
CA GLU A 261 22.64 -5.15 -9.09
C GLU A 261 21.11 -5.31 -9.17
N ALA A 262 20.37 -4.20 -9.12
CA ALA A 262 18.92 -4.16 -9.29
C ALA A 262 18.50 -4.65 -10.69
N LEU A 263 19.16 -4.19 -11.75
CA LEU A 263 18.92 -4.64 -13.13
C LEU A 263 19.23 -6.14 -13.28
N ASN A 264 20.29 -6.64 -12.63
CA ASN A 264 20.63 -8.06 -12.61
C ASN A 264 19.54 -8.90 -11.90
N TYR A 265 19.02 -8.44 -10.76
CA TYR A 265 17.91 -9.10 -10.06
C TYR A 265 16.65 -9.18 -10.94
N ILE A 266 16.21 -8.04 -11.52
CA ILE A 266 15.06 -7.98 -12.43
C ILE A 266 15.23 -8.95 -13.60
N LEU A 267 16.44 -9.01 -14.19
CA LEU A 267 16.76 -9.92 -15.29
C LEU A 267 16.77 -11.41 -14.85
N TYR A 268 17.28 -11.72 -13.65
CA TYR A 268 17.21 -13.06 -13.07
C TYR A 268 15.76 -13.49 -12.86
N MET A 269 14.93 -12.63 -12.24
CA MET A 269 13.53 -12.93 -11.98
C MET A 269 12.74 -13.19 -13.27
N LYS A 270 12.98 -12.39 -14.31
CA LYS A 270 12.38 -12.61 -15.64
C LYS A 270 12.85 -13.93 -16.30
N THR A 271 14.14 -14.23 -16.26
CA THR A 271 14.74 -15.27 -17.12
C THR A 271 14.95 -16.62 -16.46
N GLN A 272 15.14 -16.65 -15.13
CA GLN A 272 15.37 -17.88 -14.34
C GLN A 272 14.15 -18.22 -13.47
N ALA A 273 13.60 -17.25 -12.73
CA ALA A 273 12.41 -17.46 -11.88
C ALA A 273 11.08 -17.43 -12.65
N ASN A 274 11.10 -17.14 -13.96
CA ASN A 274 9.91 -17.07 -14.84
C ASN A 274 8.84 -16.05 -14.37
N CYS A 275 9.28 -14.97 -13.71
CA CYS A 275 8.42 -13.85 -13.32
C CYS A 275 8.00 -13.04 -14.56
N ASN A 276 6.71 -12.69 -14.68
CA ASN A 276 6.17 -12.02 -15.87
C ASN A 276 6.37 -10.49 -15.86
N ILE A 277 7.63 -10.06 -15.68
CA ILE A 277 8.00 -8.64 -15.67
C ILE A 277 7.90 -8.08 -17.10
N VAL A 278 7.10 -7.04 -17.32
CA VAL A 278 6.90 -6.43 -18.66
C VAL A 278 7.60 -5.09 -18.80
N ALA A 279 7.79 -4.36 -17.70
CA ALA A 279 8.45 -3.07 -17.68
C ALA A 279 9.19 -2.83 -16.35
N VAL A 280 10.22 -1.98 -16.41
CA VAL A 280 10.84 -1.30 -15.26
C VAL A 280 10.41 0.16 -15.30
N ASN A 281 9.98 0.69 -14.15
CA ASN A 281 9.85 2.12 -13.92
C ASN A 281 11.19 2.68 -13.43
N ALA A 282 11.79 3.60 -14.18
CA ALA A 282 13.03 4.30 -13.81
C ALA A 282 12.76 5.81 -13.72
N SER A 283 12.24 6.24 -12.56
CA SER A 283 11.88 7.64 -12.28
C SER A 283 13.07 8.47 -11.79
N PHE A 284 14.26 8.18 -12.29
CA PHE A 284 15.55 8.75 -11.90
C PHE A 284 16.46 8.99 -13.11
N GLY A 285 17.61 9.63 -12.89
CA GLY A 285 18.68 9.71 -13.87
C GLY A 285 19.76 10.72 -13.50
N TYR A 286 20.64 11.01 -14.46
CA TYR A 286 21.75 11.94 -14.35
C TYR A 286 22.10 12.54 -15.73
N SER A 287 22.63 13.76 -15.77
CA SER A 287 23.16 14.37 -17.00
C SER A 287 24.68 14.19 -17.13
N GLY A 288 25.17 13.99 -18.35
CA GLY A 288 26.60 13.96 -18.66
C GLY A 288 26.99 12.84 -19.63
N GLU A 289 28.12 12.18 -19.38
CA GLU A 289 28.63 11.12 -20.27
C GLU A 289 27.92 9.77 -20.04
N PRO A 290 27.61 9.00 -21.10
CA PRO A 290 26.94 7.70 -21.01
C PRO A 290 27.80 6.62 -20.34
N ASP A 291 27.24 5.86 -19.39
CA ASP A 291 27.87 4.64 -18.88
C ASP A 291 27.52 3.44 -19.78
N LEU A 292 28.55 2.83 -20.37
CA LEU A 292 28.36 1.72 -21.29
C LEU A 292 27.90 0.42 -20.58
N ASN A 293 28.14 0.28 -19.27
CA ASN A 293 27.71 -0.87 -18.49
C ASN A 293 26.21 -0.80 -18.19
N GLU A 294 25.71 0.37 -17.77
CA GLU A 294 24.29 0.67 -17.59
C GLU A 294 23.52 0.39 -18.89
N ARG A 295 24.01 0.98 -20.00
CA ARG A 295 23.45 0.77 -21.34
C ARG A 295 23.44 -0.71 -21.76
N ASP A 296 24.52 -1.45 -21.51
CA ASP A 296 24.58 -2.88 -21.84
C ASP A 296 23.64 -3.72 -20.94
N ALA A 297 23.41 -3.33 -19.69
CA ALA A 297 22.45 -3.96 -18.78
C ALA A 297 21.00 -3.69 -19.21
N ILE A 298 20.63 -2.43 -19.49
CA ILE A 298 19.30 -2.06 -19.98
C ILE A 298 19.00 -2.75 -21.34
N ALA A 299 20.00 -2.91 -22.20
CA ALA A 299 19.87 -3.68 -23.44
C ALA A 299 19.58 -5.18 -23.17
N ALA A 300 20.19 -5.78 -22.14
CA ALA A 300 19.93 -7.16 -21.75
C ALA A 300 18.49 -7.37 -21.23
N LEU A 301 17.93 -6.39 -20.51
CA LEU A 301 16.51 -6.37 -20.16
C LEU A 301 15.62 -6.33 -21.42
N GLY A 302 16.01 -5.55 -22.43
CA GLY A 302 15.35 -5.49 -23.73
C GLY A 302 15.32 -6.84 -24.47
N GLU A 303 16.45 -7.55 -24.52
CA GLU A 303 16.54 -8.90 -25.09
C GLU A 303 15.71 -9.94 -24.30
N ALA A 304 15.50 -9.72 -23.00
CA ALA A 304 14.57 -10.50 -22.17
C ALA A 304 13.08 -10.10 -22.34
N GLY A 305 12.80 -9.09 -23.16
CA GLY A 305 11.45 -8.60 -23.45
C GLY A 305 10.86 -7.72 -22.35
N ILE A 306 11.70 -6.93 -21.67
CA ILE A 306 11.30 -5.93 -20.66
C ILE A 306 11.51 -4.53 -21.25
N LEU A 307 10.48 -3.67 -21.15
CA LEU A 307 10.62 -2.25 -21.45
C LEU A 307 11.28 -1.49 -20.29
N PHE A 308 12.06 -0.47 -20.59
CA PHE A 308 12.71 0.36 -19.59
C PHE A 308 12.19 1.80 -19.73
N ILE A 309 11.27 2.19 -18.86
CA ILE A 309 10.57 3.48 -18.96
C ILE A 309 11.33 4.50 -18.10
N ALA A 310 11.86 5.55 -18.73
CA ALA A 310 12.83 6.45 -18.11
C ALA A 310 12.36 7.92 -18.13
N ALA A 311 12.55 8.60 -17.00
CA ALA A 311 12.30 10.04 -16.85
C ALA A 311 13.27 10.87 -17.72
N ALA A 312 12.78 11.89 -18.42
CA ALA A 312 13.62 12.70 -19.32
C ALA A 312 14.58 13.67 -18.60
N GLY A 313 14.37 13.96 -17.30
CA GLY A 313 15.10 14.94 -16.49
C GLY A 313 14.25 16.18 -16.13
N ASN A 314 14.69 16.96 -15.13
CA ASN A 314 13.87 17.97 -14.44
C ASN A 314 14.50 19.39 -14.43
N GLU A 315 15.39 19.68 -15.39
CA GLU A 315 16.19 20.89 -15.46
C GLU A 315 15.62 21.94 -16.44
N GLY A 316 14.63 21.56 -17.27
CA GLY A 316 14.06 22.37 -18.35
C GLY A 316 14.92 22.42 -19.62
N GLU A 317 15.87 21.50 -19.76
CA GLU A 317 16.93 21.51 -20.77
C GLU A 317 16.63 20.64 -22.01
N ASP A 318 17.38 20.86 -23.07
CA ASP A 318 17.29 20.12 -24.34
C ASP A 318 18.35 19.00 -24.39
N ASN A 319 17.91 17.75 -24.20
CA ASN A 319 18.76 16.56 -24.20
C ASN A 319 19.49 16.33 -25.54
N ASP A 320 19.02 16.93 -26.65
CA ASP A 320 19.69 16.87 -27.97
C ASP A 320 20.77 17.97 -28.15
N ALA A 321 20.84 18.99 -27.28
CA ALA A 321 21.60 20.21 -27.56
C ALA A 321 23.09 20.16 -27.19
N ASP A 322 23.44 19.55 -26.06
CA ASP A 322 24.83 19.43 -25.58
C ASP A 322 25.03 18.08 -24.84
N PRO A 323 26.04 17.28 -25.20
CA PRO A 323 26.37 16.03 -24.49
C PRO A 323 26.63 16.20 -22.98
N GLU A 324 27.03 17.38 -22.50
CA GLU A 324 27.16 17.61 -21.04
C GLU A 324 25.80 17.74 -20.33
N LEU A 325 24.71 18.00 -21.08
CA LEU A 325 23.34 18.12 -20.57
C LEU A 325 22.47 16.89 -20.84
N THR A 326 22.81 16.08 -21.84
CA THR A 326 22.09 14.85 -22.19
C THR A 326 21.86 13.96 -20.96
N HIS A 327 20.58 13.69 -20.68
CA HIS A 327 20.13 12.92 -19.52
C HIS A 327 20.10 11.40 -19.80
N TYR A 328 20.62 10.61 -18.88
CA TYR A 328 20.64 9.14 -18.89
C TYR A 328 19.92 8.60 -17.64
N PRO A 329 19.27 7.42 -17.69
CA PRO A 329 19.22 6.46 -18.80
C PRO A 329 18.40 6.88 -20.03
N SER A 330 17.56 7.91 -19.93
CA SER A 330 16.52 8.23 -20.92
C SER A 330 17.01 8.44 -22.36
N SER A 331 18.23 8.94 -22.55
CA SER A 331 18.79 9.23 -23.90
C SER A 331 19.66 8.11 -24.49
N TYR A 332 19.68 6.90 -23.92
CA TYR A 332 20.35 5.77 -24.55
C TYR A 332 19.59 5.31 -25.81
N ASP A 333 20.31 5.16 -26.94
CA ASP A 333 19.79 4.64 -28.21
C ASP A 333 19.54 3.12 -28.12
N LEU A 334 18.44 2.74 -27.46
CA LEU A 334 18.00 1.37 -27.22
C LEU A 334 16.50 1.21 -27.54
N ASP A 335 16.16 0.22 -28.36
CA ASP A 335 14.78 -0.03 -28.83
C ASP A 335 13.77 -0.26 -27.68
N ASN A 336 14.22 -0.77 -26.52
CA ASN A 336 13.37 -1.08 -25.37
C ASN A 336 13.18 0.06 -24.36
N ILE A 337 13.86 1.20 -24.52
CA ILE A 337 13.63 2.38 -23.67
C ILE A 337 12.35 3.10 -24.12
N ILE A 338 11.60 3.69 -23.20
CA ILE A 338 10.67 4.79 -23.52
C ILE A 338 11.03 6.00 -22.66
N SER A 339 11.42 7.09 -23.30
CA SER A 339 11.88 8.33 -22.66
C SER A 339 10.71 9.33 -22.52
N VAL A 340 10.45 9.81 -21.29
CA VAL A 340 9.17 10.45 -20.94
C VAL A 340 9.34 11.90 -20.43
N ALA A 341 8.76 12.85 -21.16
CA ALA A 341 8.60 14.25 -20.73
C ALA A 341 7.34 14.44 -19.86
N ALA A 342 7.33 15.49 -19.03
CA ALA A 342 6.19 15.87 -18.20
C ALA A 342 5.33 16.96 -18.85
N THR A 343 4.02 16.83 -18.68
CA THR A 343 3.02 17.83 -19.07
C THR A 343 2.12 18.17 -17.89
N SER A 344 1.58 19.40 -17.89
CA SER A 344 0.66 19.90 -16.87
C SER A 344 -0.81 19.80 -17.30
N GLU A 345 -1.73 20.02 -16.36
CA GLU A 345 -3.18 20.04 -16.61
C GLU A 345 -3.65 21.07 -17.65
N LEU A 346 -2.77 22.00 -18.07
CA LEU A 346 -3.04 23.08 -19.02
C LEU A 346 -2.75 22.71 -20.49
N GLY A 347 -2.28 21.49 -20.77
CA GLY A 347 -1.86 21.11 -22.13
C GLY A 347 -0.43 21.50 -22.49
N GLU A 348 0.34 22.02 -21.53
CA GLU A 348 1.69 22.56 -21.73
C GLU A 348 2.77 21.53 -21.37
N LEU A 349 3.94 21.64 -22.00
CA LEU A 349 5.17 21.00 -21.52
C LEU A 349 5.49 21.63 -20.15
N ALA A 350 5.62 20.82 -19.10
CA ALA A 350 5.87 21.32 -17.76
C ALA A 350 7.20 22.08 -17.72
N SER A 351 7.27 23.20 -17.01
CA SER A 351 8.40 24.15 -17.13
C SER A 351 9.76 23.60 -16.66
N PHE A 352 9.76 22.55 -15.85
CA PHE A 352 10.93 21.79 -15.42
C PHE A 352 11.27 20.62 -16.35
N SER A 353 10.37 20.19 -17.24
CA SER A 353 10.60 18.99 -18.05
C SER A 353 11.74 19.22 -19.02
N ASN A 354 12.76 18.36 -18.95
CA ASN A 354 13.66 18.20 -20.08
C ASN A 354 12.89 17.67 -21.29
N TYR A 355 13.47 17.88 -22.47
CA TYR A 355 12.88 17.52 -23.76
C TYR A 355 13.99 17.17 -24.75
N GLY A 356 13.64 16.59 -25.89
CA GLY A 356 14.58 16.21 -26.94
C GLY A 356 13.82 15.70 -28.16
N ALA A 357 14.02 16.34 -29.31
CA ALA A 357 13.34 15.98 -30.56
C ALA A 357 13.79 14.61 -31.11
N THR A 358 14.90 14.06 -30.62
CA THR A 358 15.40 12.71 -30.96
C THR A 358 15.62 11.79 -29.76
N THR A 359 15.82 12.34 -28.55
CA THR A 359 16.12 11.59 -27.31
C THR A 359 14.95 11.42 -26.34
N VAL A 360 13.80 12.06 -26.59
CA VAL A 360 12.59 11.92 -25.75
C VAL A 360 11.40 11.47 -26.59
N ASP A 361 10.78 10.34 -26.25
CA ASP A 361 9.78 9.68 -27.10
C ASP A 361 8.44 10.43 -27.09
N LEU A 362 7.85 10.66 -25.90
CA LEU A 362 6.53 11.27 -25.72
C LEU A 362 6.43 12.09 -24.41
N GLY A 363 5.33 12.82 -24.23
CA GLY A 363 4.95 13.39 -22.94
C GLY A 363 3.86 12.60 -22.21
N ALA A 364 3.78 12.73 -20.89
CA ALA A 364 2.67 12.22 -20.07
C ALA A 364 2.38 13.18 -18.89
N PRO A 365 1.26 13.02 -18.15
CA PRO A 365 0.96 13.86 -16.97
C PRO A 365 2.05 13.74 -15.91
N GLY A 366 2.70 14.85 -15.57
CA GLY A 366 3.84 14.86 -14.62
C GLY A 366 3.93 16.11 -13.74
N ASP A 367 2.94 17.00 -13.78
CA ASP A 367 2.87 18.17 -12.91
C ASP A 367 1.62 18.07 -12.03
N GLU A 368 1.74 18.36 -10.73
CA GLU A 368 0.69 18.23 -9.72
C GLU A 368 -0.04 16.87 -9.78
N ILE A 369 0.74 15.78 -9.77
CA ILE A 369 0.20 14.40 -9.79
C ILE A 369 -0.09 13.94 -8.35
N PHE A 370 -1.36 13.67 -8.06
CA PHE A 370 -1.80 13.09 -6.79
C PHE A 370 -1.68 11.56 -6.82
N SER A 371 -0.99 10.98 -5.83
CA SER A 371 -0.81 9.54 -5.67
C SER A 371 -0.55 9.19 -4.20
N THR A 372 -0.34 7.91 -3.93
CA THR A 372 0.16 7.35 -2.66
C THR A 372 1.50 7.98 -2.24
N MET A 373 1.84 7.81 -0.98
CA MET A 373 3.02 8.31 -0.27
C MET A 373 3.20 7.38 0.95
N LEU A 374 4.28 7.55 1.72
CA LEU A 374 4.51 6.73 2.91
C LEU A 374 3.31 6.74 3.88
N HIS A 375 2.97 5.56 4.39
CA HIS A 375 2.06 5.38 5.53
C HIS A 375 2.65 5.96 6.83
N THR A 376 3.97 6.14 6.90
CA THR A 376 4.69 6.80 8.00
C THR A 376 4.87 8.30 7.75
N ILE A 377 4.58 9.11 8.77
CA ILE A 377 4.36 10.55 8.59
C ILE A 377 5.67 11.33 8.73
N GLU A 378 6.21 11.72 7.58
CA GLU A 378 6.84 13.03 7.43
C GLU A 378 5.92 13.97 6.63
N THR A 379 5.58 15.14 7.20
CA THR A 379 4.84 16.25 6.55
C THR A 379 3.33 16.14 6.36
N ILE A 380 2.61 15.22 7.03
CA ILE A 380 1.15 15.40 7.19
C ILE A 380 0.90 16.54 8.19
N GLN A 381 -0.02 17.46 7.88
CA GLN A 381 -0.53 18.41 8.89
C GLN A 381 -1.39 17.67 9.91
N TYR A 382 -0.72 17.00 10.85
CA TYR A 382 -1.35 16.36 12.00
C TYR A 382 -1.49 17.40 13.12
N ASP A 383 -2.69 17.95 13.25
CA ASP A 383 -3.18 18.60 14.46
C ASP A 383 -4.16 17.63 15.14
N VAL A 384 -3.80 17.11 16.31
CA VAL A 384 -4.73 16.34 17.14
C VAL A 384 -5.84 17.28 17.59
N ASN A 385 -7.10 16.96 17.32
CA ASN A 385 -8.21 17.67 17.95
C ASN A 385 -8.31 17.25 19.43
N PRO A 386 -8.01 18.12 20.41
CA PRO A 386 -7.97 17.75 21.83
C PRO A 386 -9.35 17.37 22.39
N GLU A 387 -10.45 17.80 21.75
CA GLU A 387 -11.82 17.46 22.18
C GLU A 387 -12.23 16.03 21.82
N THR A 388 -11.55 15.39 20.86
CA THR A 388 -11.88 14.05 20.34
C THR A 388 -10.77 13.02 20.51
N ALA A 389 -9.61 13.43 21.02
CA ALA A 389 -8.46 12.56 21.22
C ALA A 389 -8.68 11.52 22.33
N VAL A 390 -8.13 10.32 22.16
CA VAL A 390 -8.05 9.27 23.19
C VAL A 390 -7.00 9.62 24.24
N PHE A 391 -5.95 10.31 23.82
CA PHE A 391 -4.89 10.89 24.64
C PHE A 391 -4.49 12.24 24.05
N TYR A 392 -4.27 13.26 24.87
CA TYR A 392 -3.64 14.52 24.43
C TYR A 392 -2.92 15.16 25.62
N ASP A 393 -1.75 15.75 25.37
CA ASP A 393 -0.92 16.47 26.32
C ASP A 393 -0.19 17.62 25.59
N ASP A 394 -0.50 18.85 25.97
CA ASP A 394 0.16 20.09 25.54
C ASP A 394 1.36 20.46 26.41
N LEU A 395 1.75 19.57 27.35
CA LEU A 395 2.90 19.67 28.25
C LEU A 395 2.88 20.87 29.22
N GLU A 396 1.90 21.78 29.11
CA GLU A 396 1.66 22.91 30.02
C GLU A 396 1.31 22.48 31.45
N SER A 397 0.93 21.21 31.63
CA SER A 397 0.73 20.57 32.94
C SER A 397 2.01 19.94 33.52
N GLY A 398 3.13 20.03 32.82
CA GLY A 398 4.40 19.37 33.13
C GLY A 398 4.37 17.86 32.85
N ALA A 399 5.45 17.15 33.22
CA ALA A 399 5.67 15.73 32.91
C ALA A 399 4.71 14.72 33.59
N ALA A 400 3.50 15.11 33.98
CA ALA A 400 2.58 14.27 34.75
C ALA A 400 2.12 13.00 34.01
N ASN A 401 2.14 13.01 32.67
CA ASN A 401 1.84 11.84 31.84
C ASN A 401 3.07 11.05 31.39
N PHE A 402 4.30 11.41 31.83
CA PHE A 402 5.54 10.80 31.37
C PHE A 402 6.47 10.40 32.52
N THR A 403 7.09 9.24 32.41
CA THR A 403 8.29 8.86 33.15
C THR A 403 9.49 9.25 32.31
N LEU A 404 10.35 10.13 32.82
CA LEU A 404 11.49 10.67 32.09
C LEU A 404 12.80 10.12 32.65
N GLU A 405 13.61 9.53 31.79
CA GLU A 405 15.00 9.14 32.09
C GLU A 405 15.93 10.24 31.56
N GLY A 406 16.87 10.71 32.38
CA GLY A 406 17.64 11.92 32.07
C GLY A 406 18.46 11.79 30.76
N PRO A 407 18.63 12.86 29.96
CA PRO A 407 18.42 14.26 30.31
C PRO A 407 17.00 14.77 30.02
N TRP A 408 16.09 13.89 29.57
CA TRP A 408 14.71 14.25 29.22
C TRP A 408 14.03 15.07 30.33
N ALA A 409 13.57 16.27 29.99
CA ALA A 409 12.80 17.12 30.89
C ALA A 409 11.90 18.12 30.14
N ILE A 410 10.98 18.72 30.88
CA ILE A 410 10.16 19.83 30.37
C ILE A 410 11.00 21.11 30.37
N THR A 411 10.96 21.87 29.27
CA THR A 411 11.72 23.10 29.03
C THR A 411 10.84 24.24 28.51
N GLU A 412 11.30 25.48 28.71
CA GLU A 412 10.70 26.72 28.17
C GLU A 412 11.48 27.27 26.95
N GLU A 413 12.50 26.56 26.46
CA GLU A 413 13.43 27.08 25.45
C GLU A 413 12.82 27.16 24.04
N HIS A 414 12.06 26.12 23.66
CA HIS A 414 11.31 26.02 22.41
C HIS A 414 10.00 25.28 22.68
N ALA A 415 8.86 25.79 22.18
CA ALA A 415 7.55 25.16 22.28
C ALA A 415 6.63 25.54 21.11
N SER A 416 5.69 24.67 20.75
CA SER A 416 4.59 24.89 19.80
C SER A 416 3.41 25.54 20.50
N THR A 417 3.06 25.01 21.67
CA THR A 417 2.08 25.52 22.63
C THR A 417 2.75 26.48 23.64
N PRO A 418 2.00 27.23 24.47
CA PRO A 418 2.41 28.57 24.91
C PRO A 418 3.75 28.75 25.64
N THR A 419 4.20 27.75 26.39
CA THR A 419 5.33 27.88 27.32
C THR A 419 6.17 26.62 27.52
N HIS A 420 5.68 25.41 27.24
CA HIS A 420 6.40 24.17 27.60
C HIS A 420 6.52 23.16 26.45
N ALA A 421 7.69 22.54 26.31
CA ALA A 421 7.89 21.34 25.50
C ALA A 421 8.72 20.31 26.27
N LEU A 422 8.75 19.07 25.77
CA LEU A 422 9.57 17.97 26.27
C LEU A 422 10.84 17.92 25.43
N SER A 423 12.01 18.05 26.04
CA SER A 423 13.30 17.97 25.34
C SER A 423 14.18 16.89 25.92
N ASP A 424 14.96 16.21 25.08
CA ASP A 424 15.96 15.23 25.48
C ASP A 424 17.20 15.89 26.10
N SER A 425 17.55 17.11 25.67
CA SER A 425 18.73 17.85 26.12
C SER A 425 18.46 19.34 26.43
N PRO A 426 17.65 19.66 27.46
CA PRO A 426 17.33 21.05 27.80
C PRO A 426 18.56 21.82 28.32
N GLY A 427 18.82 22.99 27.73
CA GLY A 427 19.91 23.90 28.10
C GLY A 427 21.31 23.51 27.60
N SER A 428 21.46 22.48 26.77
CA SER A 428 22.74 22.05 26.19
C SER A 428 22.55 21.06 25.05
N ASN A 429 23.50 20.99 24.12
CA ASN A 429 23.56 19.90 23.13
C ASN A 429 23.47 18.50 23.78
N TYR A 430 22.87 17.54 23.07
CA TYR A 430 22.68 16.17 23.58
C TYR A 430 23.99 15.41 23.83
N GLY A 431 23.90 14.38 24.66
CA GLY A 431 25.04 13.52 24.99
C GLY A 431 25.45 12.62 23.82
N ALA A 432 26.68 12.12 23.84
CA ALA A 432 27.14 11.10 22.89
C ALA A 432 26.98 9.71 23.52
N SER A 433 26.56 8.73 22.72
CA SER A 433 26.44 7.32 23.08
C SER A 433 25.47 7.11 24.25
N VAL A 434 24.29 7.72 24.15
CA VAL A 434 23.27 7.70 25.19
C VAL A 434 21.90 7.32 24.63
N ASP A 435 21.35 6.23 25.17
CA ASP A 435 19.97 5.80 24.96
C ASP A 435 19.14 6.20 26.18
N HIS A 436 18.34 7.24 26.02
CA HIS A 436 17.51 7.78 27.09
C HIS A 436 16.08 7.99 26.62
N GLU A 437 15.11 7.70 27.50
CA GLU A 437 13.72 7.57 27.11
C GLU A 437 12.72 8.41 27.93
N ALA A 438 11.71 8.90 27.23
CA ALA A 438 10.51 9.50 27.78
C ALA A 438 9.33 8.56 27.54
N ILE A 439 8.92 7.83 28.58
CA ILE A 439 7.89 6.79 28.52
C ILE A 439 6.54 7.38 28.94
N SER A 440 5.51 7.22 28.13
CA SER A 440 4.15 7.58 28.53
C SER A 440 3.61 6.74 29.70
N ARG A 441 2.64 7.31 30.43
CA ARG A 441 1.76 6.56 31.32
C ARG A 441 0.96 5.51 30.55
N VAL A 442 0.33 4.58 31.28
CA VAL A 442 -0.65 3.65 30.69
C VAL A 442 -1.81 4.43 30.06
N ILE A 443 -2.18 4.04 28.85
CA ILE A 443 -3.30 4.56 28.06
C ILE A 443 -4.19 3.37 27.69
N ASP A 444 -5.48 3.47 28.00
CA ASP A 444 -6.45 2.41 27.69
C ASP A 444 -6.99 2.59 26.27
N LEU A 445 -6.56 1.71 25.36
CA LEU A 445 -7.04 1.65 23.97
C LEU A 445 -8.07 0.53 23.74
N SER A 446 -8.47 -0.22 24.78
CA SER A 446 -9.34 -1.40 24.64
C SER A 446 -10.77 -1.09 24.13
N GLY A 447 -11.17 0.19 24.19
CA GLY A 447 -12.44 0.69 23.65
C GLY A 447 -12.37 1.26 22.23
N VAL A 448 -11.18 1.28 21.60
CA VAL A 448 -10.98 1.80 20.24
C VAL A 448 -11.38 0.73 19.22
N THR A 449 -12.17 1.12 18.21
CA THR A 449 -12.69 0.22 17.17
C THR A 449 -12.58 0.82 15.76
N THR A 450 -11.67 1.76 15.61
CA THR A 450 -11.40 2.56 14.40
C THR A 450 -9.91 2.85 14.37
N GLU A 451 -9.40 3.27 13.22
CA GLU A 451 -7.99 3.64 13.08
C GLU A 451 -7.60 4.77 14.04
N LEU A 452 -6.34 4.73 14.46
CA LEU A 452 -5.77 5.60 15.48
C LEU A 452 -4.30 5.82 15.12
N ALA A 453 -3.81 7.05 15.23
CA ALA A 453 -2.38 7.34 15.21
C ALA A 453 -1.96 8.02 16.51
N LEU A 454 -0.71 7.83 16.93
CA LEU A 454 -0.02 8.76 17.82
C LEU A 454 0.60 9.82 16.92
N GLY A 455 0.45 11.10 17.26
CA GLY A 455 1.29 12.13 16.67
C GLY A 455 1.50 13.30 17.60
N PHE A 456 2.39 14.18 17.17
CA PHE A 456 3.02 15.20 17.98
C PHE A 456 3.67 16.21 17.05
N LYS A 457 4.06 17.36 17.59
CA LYS A 457 4.92 18.30 16.90
C LYS A 457 6.34 18.15 17.44
N ALA A 458 7.32 18.15 16.56
CA ALA A 458 8.72 18.20 16.97
C ALA A 458 9.48 19.30 16.22
N MET A 459 10.33 20.02 16.94
CA MET A 459 11.45 20.77 16.40
C MET A 459 12.72 19.99 16.75
N HIS A 460 13.58 19.74 15.77
CA HIS A 460 14.80 18.96 15.98
C HIS A 460 15.98 19.51 15.18
N GLU A 461 17.17 19.32 15.74
CA GLU A 461 18.48 19.52 15.14
C GLU A 461 19.39 18.38 15.65
N THR A 462 19.43 17.25 14.91
CA THR A 462 20.26 16.07 15.19
C THR A 462 21.26 15.81 14.06
N GLU A 463 22.33 15.07 14.32
CA GLU A 463 23.21 14.61 13.23
C GLU A 463 22.44 13.62 12.34
N PHE A 464 22.21 14.03 11.10
CA PHE A 464 21.53 13.25 10.06
C PHE A 464 22.18 11.86 9.94
N THR A 465 21.37 10.83 9.72
CA THR A 465 21.67 9.38 9.78
C THR A 465 22.15 8.81 11.13
N TRP A 466 23.00 9.50 11.88
CA TRP A 466 23.71 8.92 13.04
C TRP A 466 22.96 9.09 14.36
N ASP A 467 22.30 10.23 14.55
CA ASP A 467 21.53 10.56 15.75
C ASP A 467 20.04 10.74 15.38
N ASN A 468 19.15 9.99 16.02
CA ASN A 468 17.74 9.96 15.65
C ASN A 468 16.79 9.93 16.86
N LEU A 469 15.62 10.54 16.68
CA LEU A 469 14.49 10.31 17.57
C LEU A 469 13.72 9.08 17.09
N GLN A 470 13.54 8.11 17.98
CA GLN A 470 12.74 6.92 17.74
C GLN A 470 11.44 6.97 18.53
N VAL A 471 10.36 6.53 17.91
CA VAL A 471 9.06 6.29 18.55
C VAL A 471 8.86 4.79 18.69
N TRP A 472 8.54 4.32 19.88
CA TRP A 472 8.31 2.90 20.17
C TRP A 472 6.96 2.68 20.83
N TYR A 473 6.34 1.53 20.54
CA TYR A 473 5.08 1.08 21.13
C TYR A 473 5.26 -0.17 21.96
N LEU A 474 4.54 -0.24 23.08
CA LEU A 474 4.48 -1.42 23.91
C LEU A 474 3.50 -2.42 23.30
N ALA A 475 4.02 -3.52 22.75
CA ALA A 475 3.22 -4.58 22.16
C ALA A 475 2.28 -5.23 23.20
N PRO A 476 1.10 -5.70 22.78
CA PRO A 476 0.27 -6.53 23.64
C PRO A 476 1.05 -7.80 24.05
N PRO A 477 0.77 -8.40 25.21
CA PRO A 477 1.28 -9.73 25.55
C PRO A 477 0.80 -10.79 24.54
N GLN A 478 1.66 -11.17 23.58
CA GLN A 478 1.33 -12.17 22.56
C GLN A 478 1.46 -13.62 23.09
N LEU A 479 0.43 -14.45 22.89
CA LEU A 479 0.55 -15.90 23.00
C LEU A 479 1.13 -16.46 21.68
N GLY A 480 2.42 -16.79 21.61
CA GLY A 480 2.94 -17.55 20.46
C GLY A 480 4.44 -17.79 20.37
N ASP A 481 5.28 -16.81 20.71
CA ASP A 481 6.67 -16.78 20.23
C ASP A 481 7.63 -17.69 21.04
N ILE A 482 7.55 -18.99 20.79
CA ILE A 482 8.63 -19.96 21.00
C ILE A 482 8.74 -20.86 19.75
N ALA A 483 9.80 -20.66 18.98
CA ALA A 483 10.06 -21.44 17.76
C ALA A 483 10.23 -22.94 18.06
N GLU A 484 9.61 -23.81 17.26
CA GLU A 484 9.80 -25.26 17.33
C GLU A 484 11.27 -25.62 17.04
N GLY A 485 12.06 -25.85 18.10
CA GLY A 485 13.44 -26.30 17.98
C GLY A 485 14.41 -25.68 18.99
N ALA A 486 14.04 -24.59 19.65
CA ALA A 486 14.83 -24.06 20.76
C ALA A 486 14.93 -25.11 21.88
N ILE A 487 16.16 -25.42 22.30
CA ILE A 487 16.39 -26.25 23.48
C ILE A 487 15.80 -25.50 24.67
N ALA A 488 14.88 -26.13 25.41
CA ALA A 488 14.24 -25.49 26.55
C ALA A 488 15.31 -24.91 27.50
N PRO A 489 15.16 -23.65 27.96
CA PRO A 489 16.07 -23.07 28.93
C PRO A 489 16.14 -23.99 30.15
N GLN A 490 17.31 -24.12 30.78
CA GLN A 490 17.42 -24.91 32.01
C GLN A 490 16.43 -24.34 33.03
N ALA A 491 15.46 -25.15 33.41
CA ALA A 491 14.44 -24.74 34.35
C ALA A 491 14.93 -24.93 35.79
N TRP A 492 14.38 -24.11 36.69
CA TRP A 492 14.56 -24.26 38.13
C TRP A 492 14.29 -25.72 38.55
N ALA A 493 15.23 -26.34 39.26
CA ALA A 493 15.07 -27.70 39.74
C ALA A 493 15.57 -27.87 41.18
N ILE A 494 15.13 -28.96 41.81
CA ILE A 494 15.57 -29.32 43.16
C ILE A 494 16.92 -30.03 43.09
N THR A 495 17.87 -29.54 43.90
CA THR A 495 19.24 -30.04 43.99
C THR A 495 19.61 -30.44 45.42
N GLN A 496 20.66 -31.26 45.55
CA GLN A 496 21.29 -31.62 46.83
C GLN A 496 22.68 -30.97 47.01
N LYS A 497 23.06 -30.05 46.11
CA LYS A 497 24.38 -29.41 46.08
C LYS A 497 24.58 -28.42 47.23
N ASN A 498 23.55 -27.64 47.53
CA ASN A 498 23.43 -26.75 48.68
C ASN A 498 22.04 -26.95 49.33
N ALA A 499 21.92 -26.67 50.63
CA ALA A 499 20.64 -26.58 51.35
C ALA A 499 20.83 -25.77 52.64
N ALA A 500 19.85 -24.94 53.02
CA ALA A 500 19.83 -24.16 54.26
C ALA A 500 19.15 -24.93 55.41
N SER A 501 18.23 -25.82 55.06
CA SER A 501 17.52 -26.78 55.90
C SER A 501 17.56 -28.17 55.23
N GLY A 502 17.24 -29.24 55.95
CA GLY A 502 17.10 -30.56 55.32
C GLY A 502 18.32 -31.08 54.53
N THR A 503 18.09 -31.39 53.26
CA THR A 503 19.02 -31.95 52.27
C THR A 503 18.83 -31.41 50.83
N HIS A 504 17.83 -30.57 50.58
CA HIS A 504 17.45 -30.06 49.27
C HIS A 504 17.33 -28.53 49.23
N SER A 505 17.56 -27.93 48.07
CA SER A 505 17.17 -26.56 47.74
C SER A 505 16.71 -26.47 46.29
N TRP A 506 16.04 -25.39 45.93
CA TRP A 506 15.80 -25.03 44.53
C TRP A 506 17.04 -24.33 43.94
N THR A 507 17.33 -24.55 42.66
CA THR A 507 18.36 -23.82 41.92
C THR A 507 17.92 -23.57 40.49
N ASP A 508 18.27 -22.40 39.97
CA ASP A 508 18.21 -21.95 38.57
C ASP A 508 19.19 -22.72 37.65
N SER A 509 20.29 -23.23 38.20
CA SER A 509 21.44 -23.76 37.46
C SER A 509 21.68 -25.28 37.63
N PRO A 510 20.66 -26.16 37.57
CA PRO A 510 20.81 -27.55 38.00
C PRO A 510 21.83 -28.38 37.20
N GLY A 511 22.22 -27.93 36.00
CA GLY A 511 23.30 -28.52 35.19
C GLY A 511 24.71 -28.03 35.50
N GLY A 512 24.89 -26.99 36.32
CA GLY A 512 26.17 -26.34 36.59
C GLY A 512 26.02 -24.83 36.67
N ASN A 513 26.24 -24.15 35.54
CA ASN A 513 25.97 -22.72 35.40
C ASN A 513 24.59 -22.51 34.76
N TYR A 514 23.98 -21.33 34.95
CA TYR A 514 22.77 -20.94 34.21
C TYR A 514 23.08 -20.67 32.72
N SER A 515 22.12 -20.10 31.98
CA SER A 515 22.22 -19.87 30.53
C SER A 515 22.08 -18.40 30.19
N ASP A 516 22.88 -17.92 29.24
CA ASP A 516 22.88 -16.53 28.75
C ASP A 516 21.54 -16.21 28.07
N ASN A 517 21.11 -14.96 28.12
CA ASN A 517 19.89 -14.45 27.48
C ASN A 517 18.61 -15.23 27.85
N THR A 518 18.47 -15.65 29.12
CA THR A 518 17.29 -16.40 29.59
C THR A 518 16.56 -15.72 30.74
N ASN A 519 15.23 -15.82 30.70
CA ASN A 519 14.36 -15.51 31.84
C ASN A 519 13.84 -16.82 32.44
N GLN A 520 14.27 -17.18 33.64
CA GLN A 520 13.95 -18.46 34.29
C GLN A 520 13.04 -18.27 35.50
N TRP A 521 11.89 -18.94 35.50
CA TRP A 521 10.77 -18.65 36.41
C TRP A 521 10.46 -19.81 37.35
N LEU A 522 10.25 -19.51 38.63
CA LEU A 522 9.76 -20.46 39.63
C LEU A 522 8.53 -19.87 40.35
N LEU A 523 7.35 -20.44 40.10
CA LEU A 523 6.07 -19.94 40.62
C LEU A 523 5.58 -20.78 41.80
N SER A 524 5.14 -20.12 42.86
CA SER A 524 4.49 -20.75 44.01
C SER A 524 3.21 -21.50 43.61
N PRO A 525 2.68 -22.39 44.46
CA PRO A 525 1.26 -22.76 44.39
C PRO A 525 0.33 -21.54 44.44
N LEU A 526 -0.96 -21.76 44.13
CA LEU A 526 -2.00 -20.76 44.38
C LEU A 526 -2.27 -20.70 45.89
N LEU A 527 -2.22 -19.51 46.48
CA LEU A 527 -2.39 -19.32 47.92
C LEU A 527 -3.58 -18.39 48.19
N ASP A 528 -4.42 -18.78 49.15
CA ASP A 528 -5.52 -17.93 49.62
C ASP A 528 -5.05 -17.08 50.81
N LEU A 529 -4.81 -15.81 50.54
CA LEU A 529 -4.49 -14.77 51.51
C LEU A 529 -5.65 -13.78 51.72
N SER A 530 -6.85 -14.05 51.21
CA SER A 530 -8.03 -13.15 51.29
C SER A 530 -8.46 -12.81 52.73
N SER A 531 -8.03 -13.61 53.71
CA SER A 531 -8.27 -13.42 55.15
C SER A 531 -7.01 -13.10 55.95
N ALA A 532 -5.91 -12.73 55.28
CA ALA A 532 -4.63 -12.45 55.92
C ALA A 532 -4.62 -11.11 56.69
N PRO A 533 -3.96 -11.06 57.87
CA PRO A 533 -3.83 -9.83 58.67
C PRO A 533 -2.76 -8.88 58.13
N ASP A 534 -2.74 -7.65 58.65
CA ASP A 534 -1.90 -6.55 58.15
C ASP A 534 -0.39 -6.75 58.32
N ASP A 535 0.03 -7.60 59.25
CA ASP A 535 1.43 -7.92 59.55
C ASP A 535 1.93 -9.20 58.87
N ILE A 536 1.21 -9.73 57.88
CA ILE A 536 1.63 -10.91 57.12
C ILE A 536 2.91 -10.63 56.32
N GLN A 537 3.92 -11.48 56.52
CA GLN A 537 5.22 -11.41 55.85
C GLN A 537 5.46 -12.63 54.98
N PHE A 538 6.09 -12.39 53.84
CA PHE A 538 6.75 -13.39 53.02
C PHE A 538 8.26 -13.36 53.33
N SER A 539 8.90 -14.52 53.45
CA SER A 539 10.33 -14.65 53.69
C SER A 539 10.91 -15.90 53.04
N PHE A 540 12.19 -15.87 52.66
CA PHE A 540 12.92 -17.01 52.10
C PHE A 540 14.42 -16.90 52.43
N LYS A 541 15.18 -17.97 52.17
CA LYS A 541 16.63 -17.97 52.21
C LYS A 541 17.24 -18.11 50.82
N LEU A 542 18.38 -17.46 50.61
CA LEU A 542 19.13 -17.45 49.36
C LEU A 542 20.65 -17.51 49.60
N THR A 543 21.38 -18.19 48.72
CA THR A 543 22.84 -18.16 48.61
C THR A 543 23.26 -18.48 47.16
N GLY A 544 24.50 -18.16 46.76
CA GLY A 544 25.04 -18.45 45.42
C GLY A 544 25.65 -17.23 44.74
N GLU A 545 25.91 -17.28 43.43
CA GLU A 545 26.42 -16.12 42.68
C GLU A 545 25.86 -16.02 41.25
N ILE A 546 25.50 -14.80 40.86
CA ILE A 546 25.21 -14.41 39.47
C ILE A 546 26.17 -13.29 39.04
N GLU A 547 26.12 -12.84 37.79
CA GLU A 547 26.90 -11.68 37.36
C GLU A 547 26.32 -10.38 37.96
N GLY A 548 27.17 -9.59 38.62
CA GLY A 548 26.73 -8.32 39.20
C GLY A 548 26.55 -7.26 38.13
N LEU A 549 25.56 -6.38 38.30
CA LEU A 549 25.17 -5.31 37.38
C LEU A 549 24.61 -5.73 36.00
N HIS A 550 24.59 -7.03 35.68
CA HIS A 550 24.20 -7.55 34.36
C HIS A 550 23.05 -8.55 34.50
N ASP A 551 23.23 -9.59 35.32
CA ASP A 551 22.18 -10.51 35.68
C ASP A 551 21.42 -10.04 36.92
N THR A 552 20.13 -10.35 37.01
CA THR A 552 19.29 -9.98 38.15
C THR A 552 18.36 -11.11 38.57
N PHE A 553 18.34 -11.40 39.87
CA PHE A 553 17.32 -12.24 40.49
C PHE A 553 16.25 -11.36 41.14
N THR A 554 15.02 -11.46 40.65
CA THR A 554 13.89 -10.63 41.05
C THR A 554 12.77 -11.47 41.68
N VAL A 555 12.12 -10.91 42.70
CA VAL A 555 10.97 -11.53 43.38
C VAL A 555 9.75 -10.66 43.24
N TYR A 556 8.64 -11.25 42.80
CA TYR A 556 7.37 -10.56 42.58
C TYR A 556 6.23 -11.20 43.37
N PHE A 557 5.23 -10.38 43.68
CA PHE A 557 3.91 -10.83 44.13
C PHE A 557 2.89 -10.69 43.01
N SER A 558 1.85 -11.52 43.04
CA SER A 558 0.68 -11.36 42.18
C SER A 558 -0.59 -11.65 42.99
N GLY A 559 -1.63 -10.85 42.79
CA GLY A 559 -2.94 -10.99 43.44
C GLY A 559 -3.98 -11.66 42.55
N ASP A 560 -3.65 -12.02 41.32
CA ASP A 560 -4.59 -12.48 40.28
C ASP A 560 -4.09 -13.74 39.57
N ASN A 561 -3.45 -14.64 40.32
CA ASN A 561 -2.95 -15.93 39.84
C ASN A 561 -1.77 -15.82 38.83
N GLY A 562 -1.14 -14.65 38.70
CA GLY A 562 0.06 -14.41 37.89
C GLY A 562 -0.17 -13.54 36.65
N VAL A 563 -1.29 -12.82 36.57
CA VAL A 563 -1.63 -11.97 35.41
C VAL A 563 -0.99 -10.59 35.54
N THR A 564 -1.07 -9.97 36.72
CA THR A 564 -0.31 -8.78 37.09
C THR A 564 0.76 -9.13 38.13
N LEU A 565 1.95 -8.55 37.94
CA LEU A 565 3.04 -8.61 38.90
C LEU A 565 3.10 -7.29 39.67
N SER A 566 3.56 -7.35 40.92
CA SER A 566 3.93 -6.17 41.69
C SER A 566 5.17 -5.50 41.12
N GLU A 567 5.49 -4.31 41.62
CA GLU A 567 6.88 -3.84 41.61
C GLU A 567 7.81 -4.90 42.25
N PRO A 568 9.10 -4.98 41.86
CA PRO A 568 10.09 -5.85 42.48
C PRO A 568 10.06 -5.77 44.02
N VAL A 569 9.70 -6.88 44.67
CA VAL A 569 9.72 -7.02 46.13
C VAL A 569 11.17 -7.12 46.62
N PHE A 570 11.98 -7.83 45.84
CA PHE A 570 13.43 -7.85 45.93
C PHE A 570 13.99 -7.84 44.51
N SER A 571 15.10 -7.15 44.32
CA SER A 571 15.98 -7.27 43.16
C SER A 571 17.39 -7.45 43.73
N ILE A 572 18.06 -8.52 43.32
CA ILE A 572 19.31 -9.01 43.91
C ILE A 572 20.28 -9.35 42.79
N ASP A 573 21.48 -8.77 42.83
CA ASP A 573 22.55 -9.02 41.87
C ASP A 573 23.84 -9.54 42.54
N GLY A 574 24.73 -10.08 41.72
CA GLY A 574 26.10 -10.45 42.12
C GLY A 574 26.22 -11.65 43.08
N ASP A 575 27.22 -11.57 43.97
CA ASP A 575 27.67 -12.68 44.82
C ASP A 575 27.04 -12.65 46.22
N GLN A 576 26.40 -13.76 46.58
CA GLN A 576 25.74 -14.05 47.87
C GLN A 576 26.22 -15.40 48.43
N SER A 577 27.41 -15.87 48.04
CA SER A 577 27.91 -17.23 48.32
C SER A 577 28.61 -17.40 49.68
N ASP A 578 28.82 -16.31 50.43
CA ASP A 578 29.52 -16.30 51.73
C ASP A 578 28.72 -16.98 52.87
N ASP A 579 27.38 -16.91 52.87
CA ASP A 579 26.48 -17.57 53.84
C ASP A 579 25.05 -17.70 53.25
N TRP A 580 24.11 -18.28 54.00
CA TRP A 580 22.68 -18.25 53.66
C TRP A 580 22.00 -16.97 54.19
N HIS A 581 21.60 -16.11 53.27
CA HIS A 581 20.96 -14.82 53.55
C HIS A 581 19.44 -14.98 53.71
N ASN A 582 18.84 -14.27 54.68
CA ASN A 582 17.40 -14.31 54.93
C ASN A 582 16.75 -13.02 54.40
N PHE A 583 15.79 -13.16 53.49
CA PHE A 583 15.02 -12.05 52.92
C PHE A 583 13.59 -12.09 53.49
N SER A 584 13.01 -10.93 53.82
CA SER A 584 11.62 -10.83 54.33
C SER A 584 10.96 -9.50 53.99
N ALA A 585 9.72 -9.54 53.53
CA ALA A 585 8.89 -8.39 53.15
C ALA A 585 7.44 -8.56 53.63
N VAL A 586 6.77 -7.44 53.94
CA VAL A 586 5.33 -7.43 54.23
C VAL A 586 4.56 -7.55 52.92
N ILE A 587 3.54 -8.41 52.86
CA ILE A 587 2.70 -8.53 51.66
C ILE A 587 1.67 -7.39 51.69
N PRO A 588 1.65 -6.47 50.69
CA PRO A 588 0.72 -5.36 50.66
C PRO A 588 -0.74 -5.82 50.53
N GLU A 589 -1.67 -5.06 51.12
CA GLU A 589 -3.12 -5.38 51.12
C GLU A 589 -3.67 -5.67 49.71
N ALA A 590 -3.24 -4.91 48.70
CA ALA A 590 -3.66 -5.05 47.30
C ALA A 590 -3.44 -6.45 46.70
N TYR A 591 -2.48 -7.23 47.21
CA TYR A 591 -2.17 -8.58 46.72
C TYR A 591 -2.78 -9.69 47.59
N ARG A 592 -3.42 -9.37 48.72
CA ARG A 592 -3.98 -10.36 49.66
C ARG A 592 -5.34 -10.89 49.18
N THR A 593 -5.31 -11.71 48.14
CA THR A 593 -6.50 -12.29 47.49
C THR A 593 -6.57 -13.80 47.70
N ASP A 594 -7.64 -14.42 47.22
CA ASP A 594 -7.77 -15.89 47.13
C ASP A 594 -6.93 -16.49 45.98
N ALA A 595 -6.22 -15.65 45.22
CA ALA A 595 -5.47 -15.98 44.03
C ALA A 595 -3.97 -15.59 44.12
N PHE A 596 -3.42 -15.45 45.33
CA PHE A 596 -2.06 -14.96 45.52
C PHE A 596 -0.98 -15.92 45.00
N ARG A 597 0.10 -15.36 44.46
CA ARG A 597 1.35 -16.06 44.11
C ARG A 597 2.59 -15.27 44.49
N VAL A 598 3.66 -16.01 44.78
CA VAL A 598 5.05 -15.53 44.76
C VAL A 598 5.70 -16.06 43.48
N ILE A 599 6.49 -15.22 42.83
CA ILE A 599 7.22 -15.54 41.61
C ILE A 599 8.68 -15.16 41.80
N PHE A 600 9.58 -16.11 41.55
CA PHE A 600 11.02 -15.86 41.45
C PHE A 600 11.41 -15.86 39.96
N VAL A 601 12.24 -14.91 39.55
CA VAL A 601 12.74 -14.76 38.18
C VAL A 601 14.24 -14.54 38.22
N LEU A 602 15.01 -15.33 37.49
CA LEU A 602 16.38 -14.96 37.08
C LEU A 602 16.30 -14.40 35.65
N THR A 603 16.89 -13.23 35.43
CA THR A 603 17.06 -12.58 34.12
C THR A 603 18.56 -12.47 33.84
N THR A 604 18.99 -12.92 32.66
CA THR A 604 20.42 -12.99 32.29
C THR A 604 20.74 -12.33 30.95
N ASP A 605 21.96 -11.79 30.81
CA ASP A 605 22.47 -11.17 29.56
C ASP A 605 23.39 -12.11 28.75
N ASP A 606 24.22 -11.59 27.84
CA ASP A 606 25.10 -12.37 26.96
C ASP A 606 26.55 -12.56 27.44
N SER A 607 26.89 -12.12 28.66
CA SER A 607 28.28 -11.86 29.04
C SER A 607 28.97 -12.95 29.90
N VAL A 608 28.53 -13.29 31.13
CA VAL A 608 29.17 -14.34 31.97
C VAL A 608 28.22 -15.18 32.85
N ASN A 609 27.81 -16.35 32.33
CA ASN A 609 27.17 -17.41 33.14
C ASN A 609 27.97 -17.85 34.38
N LYS A 610 27.33 -17.83 35.56
CA LYS A 610 27.84 -18.37 36.84
C LYS A 610 27.03 -19.55 37.41
N ASP A 611 27.42 -20.03 38.59
CA ASP A 611 26.81 -21.19 39.29
C ASP A 611 25.39 -20.92 39.83
N GLY A 612 24.87 -19.71 39.71
CA GLY A 612 23.47 -19.38 40.01
C GLY A 612 23.14 -19.28 41.50
N TYR A 613 21.85 -19.22 41.77
CA TYR A 613 21.24 -18.98 43.07
C TYR A 613 20.43 -20.18 43.59
N TYR A 614 20.56 -20.42 44.89
CA TYR A 614 19.92 -21.52 45.62
C TYR A 614 18.88 -20.99 46.60
N LEU A 615 17.63 -21.46 46.53
CA LEU A 615 16.50 -21.02 47.38
C LEU A 615 16.02 -22.12 48.35
N ASP A 616 15.71 -21.74 49.59
CA ASP A 616 15.22 -22.64 50.65
C ASP A 616 14.38 -21.86 51.70
N ASP A 617 13.73 -22.57 52.64
CA ASP A 617 12.99 -22.06 53.79
C ASP A 617 11.91 -20.99 53.42
N ILE A 618 11.16 -21.24 52.34
CA ILE A 618 10.19 -20.29 51.79
C ILE A 618 8.93 -20.29 52.67
N ARG A 619 8.55 -19.13 53.22
CA ARG A 619 7.53 -19.01 54.27
C ARG A 619 6.64 -17.79 54.08
N ILE A 620 5.35 -17.93 54.37
CA ILE A 620 4.40 -16.83 54.55
C ILE A 620 3.71 -16.98 55.91
N ALA A 621 3.78 -15.95 56.76
CA ALA A 621 3.27 -16.01 58.12
C ALA A 621 2.95 -14.62 58.72
N SER A 622 2.06 -14.61 59.72
CA SER A 622 1.87 -13.49 60.64
C SER A 622 2.12 -13.98 62.06
N GLY A 623 3.23 -13.54 62.68
CA GLY A 623 3.68 -14.06 63.97
C GLY A 623 3.90 -15.57 63.98
N GLU A 624 3.23 -16.28 64.91
CA GLU A 624 3.26 -17.75 65.00
C GLU A 624 2.33 -18.44 63.98
N THR A 625 1.41 -17.71 63.33
CA THR A 625 0.46 -18.27 62.35
C THR A 625 1.13 -18.39 60.98
N VAL A 626 1.34 -19.62 60.52
CA VAL A 626 1.88 -19.92 59.19
C VAL A 626 0.74 -20.13 58.19
N PHE A 627 0.77 -19.40 57.08
CA PHE A 627 -0.16 -19.53 55.96
C PHE A 627 0.42 -20.42 54.86
N PHE A 628 1.73 -20.35 54.64
CA PHE A 628 2.48 -21.21 53.74
C PHE A 628 3.89 -21.45 54.28
N TYR A 629 4.44 -22.64 54.10
CA TYR A 629 5.84 -22.95 54.36
C TYR A 629 6.27 -24.14 53.50
N ASP A 630 7.45 -24.03 52.90
CA ASP A 630 8.09 -25.06 52.10
C ASP A 630 9.59 -25.12 52.42
N ASP A 631 10.03 -26.29 52.86
CA ASP A 631 11.41 -26.64 53.19
C ASP A 631 12.11 -27.42 52.05
N VAL A 632 11.48 -27.47 50.86
CA VAL A 632 11.96 -28.11 49.61
C VAL A 632 12.12 -29.65 49.69
N GLU A 633 12.11 -30.24 50.89
CA GLU A 633 12.24 -31.69 51.14
C GLU A 633 11.09 -32.54 50.56
N ASN A 634 9.95 -31.92 50.27
CA ASN A 634 8.74 -32.60 49.79
C ASN A 634 8.72 -32.78 48.26
N GLY A 635 9.82 -32.44 47.58
CA GLY A 635 9.95 -32.47 46.12
C GLY A 635 9.18 -31.33 45.44
N ILE A 636 9.02 -31.39 44.12
CA ILE A 636 8.40 -30.33 43.30
C ILE A 636 6.91 -30.05 43.61
N GLY A 637 6.33 -30.65 44.65
CA GLY A 637 4.92 -31.04 44.74
C GLY A 637 3.87 -29.94 44.80
N GLN A 638 4.25 -28.66 44.73
CA GLN A 638 3.34 -27.50 44.73
C GLN A 638 3.83 -26.34 43.86
N TRP A 639 5.15 -26.18 43.71
CA TRP A 639 5.78 -25.23 42.78
C TRP A 639 5.64 -25.72 41.35
N ARG A 640 5.68 -24.78 40.40
CA ARG A 640 5.62 -25.11 38.98
C ARG A 640 6.36 -24.07 38.14
N GLU A 641 7.00 -24.53 37.09
CA GLU A 641 7.14 -23.72 35.88
C GLU A 641 5.75 -23.36 35.34
N PRO A 642 5.59 -22.24 34.63
CA PRO A 642 4.34 -21.91 33.95
C PRO A 642 3.94 -23.05 32.99
N ARG A 643 2.77 -23.66 33.19
CA ARG A 643 2.25 -24.62 32.22
C ARG A 643 1.77 -23.88 30.98
N SER A 644 2.04 -24.45 29.81
CA SER A 644 1.84 -23.93 28.45
C SER A 644 0.41 -23.54 28.02
N GLU A 645 -0.52 -23.33 28.96
CA GLU A 645 -1.92 -22.97 28.69
C GLU A 645 -2.48 -21.92 29.69
N ALA A 646 -1.63 -21.28 30.51
CA ALA A 646 -2.07 -20.25 31.47
C ALA A 646 -1.08 -19.09 31.55
N VAL A 647 -1.44 -17.99 30.87
CA VAL A 647 -0.91 -16.61 30.98
C VAL A 647 0.51 -16.51 31.54
N LEU A 648 1.48 -16.62 30.64
CA LEU A 648 2.81 -16.04 30.86
C LEU A 648 2.69 -14.51 30.73
N PRO A 649 3.25 -13.71 31.66
CA PRO A 649 3.67 -12.36 31.31
C PRO A 649 4.76 -12.51 30.25
N VAL A 650 4.43 -12.08 29.03
CA VAL A 650 5.35 -12.01 27.90
C VAL A 650 6.45 -10.99 28.24
N PRO A 651 7.71 -11.16 27.80
CA PRO A 651 8.69 -10.07 27.90
C PRO A 651 8.10 -8.77 27.36
N ILE A 652 8.37 -7.66 28.05
CA ILE A 652 7.95 -6.31 27.66
C ILE A 652 8.60 -5.99 26.30
N LYS A 653 7.87 -6.26 25.22
CA LYS A 653 8.35 -6.09 23.86
C LYS A 653 7.96 -4.70 23.39
N TRP A 654 8.95 -3.81 23.34
CA TRP A 654 8.85 -2.57 22.60
C TRP A 654 9.08 -2.86 21.12
N GLU A 655 8.21 -2.37 20.25
CA GLU A 655 8.36 -2.43 18.79
C GLU A 655 8.49 -1.00 18.26
N LYS A 656 9.48 -0.73 17.40
CA LYS A 656 9.72 0.61 16.84
C LYS A 656 8.59 0.95 15.87
N ALA A 657 7.91 2.06 16.12
CA ALA A 657 6.84 2.61 15.28
C ALA A 657 7.40 3.45 14.13
N GLY A 658 8.55 4.10 14.35
CA GLY A 658 9.32 4.83 13.36
C GLY A 658 10.40 5.68 14.00
N GLU A 659 11.14 6.43 13.19
CA GLU A 659 12.20 7.34 13.62
C GLU A 659 12.39 8.49 12.62
N PHE A 660 13.10 9.54 13.02
CA PHE A 660 13.56 10.62 12.14
C PHE A 660 14.88 11.24 12.65
N SER A 661 15.61 11.92 11.75
CA SER A 661 16.87 12.61 12.06
C SER A 661 17.01 13.92 11.27
N GLY A 662 18.07 14.70 11.52
CA GLY A 662 18.42 15.89 10.76
C GLY A 662 17.85 17.18 11.35
N SER A 663 17.51 18.14 10.49
CA SER A 663 17.10 19.49 10.87
C SER A 663 15.65 19.79 10.48
N SER A 664 14.90 20.37 11.40
CA SER A 664 13.55 20.92 11.18
C SER A 664 13.55 22.39 10.72
N GLU A 665 14.74 22.93 10.39
CA GLU A 665 15.02 24.33 10.07
C GLU A 665 14.60 25.31 11.20
N GLY A 666 14.72 24.89 12.47
CA GLY A 666 14.28 25.66 13.63
C GLY A 666 12.76 25.92 13.68
N SER A 667 11.96 25.00 13.15
CA SER A 667 10.49 25.09 13.16
C SER A 667 9.84 23.77 13.56
N PHE A 668 8.81 23.82 14.40
CA PHE A 668 8.01 22.63 14.71
C PHE A 668 7.32 22.09 13.45
N LYS A 669 7.54 20.81 13.14
CA LYS A 669 6.79 20.04 12.14
C LYS A 669 5.87 19.05 12.85
N SER A 670 4.78 18.66 12.20
CA SER A 670 3.90 17.59 12.68
C SER A 670 4.40 16.22 12.23
N TYR A 671 4.43 15.28 13.16
CA TYR A 671 4.76 13.87 12.97
C TYR A 671 3.61 13.02 13.50
N ALA A 672 3.46 11.82 12.95
CA ALA A 672 2.55 10.82 13.45
C ALA A 672 3.02 9.41 13.05
N TYR A 673 2.49 8.41 13.73
CA TYR A 673 2.69 7.01 13.44
C TYR A 673 1.37 6.29 13.72
N GLU A 674 0.91 5.48 12.79
CA GLU A 674 -0.29 4.65 12.97
C GLU A 674 -0.10 3.74 14.19
N ILE A 675 -1.15 3.54 14.98
CA ILE A 675 -1.22 2.54 16.05
C ILE A 675 -2.08 1.37 15.51
N PRO A 676 -1.48 0.32 14.92
CA PRO A 676 -2.22 -0.84 14.43
C PRO A 676 -3.13 -1.47 15.50
N GLU A 677 -4.26 -2.08 15.07
CA GLU A 677 -5.26 -2.67 15.97
C GLU A 677 -4.70 -3.65 17.01
N LYS A 678 -3.56 -4.30 16.74
CA LYS A 678 -2.87 -5.17 17.71
C LYS A 678 -2.53 -4.46 19.03
N TYR A 679 -2.34 -3.14 19.00
CA TYR A 679 -2.05 -2.32 20.16
C TYR A 679 -3.30 -1.78 20.88
N PHE A 680 -4.52 -2.15 20.47
CA PHE A 680 -5.77 -1.70 21.11
C PHE A 680 -6.10 -2.51 22.38
N TRP A 681 -5.31 -2.29 23.44
CA TRP A 681 -5.47 -2.94 24.75
C TRP A 681 -5.36 -1.93 25.91
N ASP A 682 -5.70 -2.36 27.12
CA ASP A 682 -5.82 -1.51 28.31
C ASP A 682 -4.48 -1.12 28.97
N GLY A 683 -3.38 -1.75 28.54
CA GLY A 683 -2.02 -1.52 29.02
C GLY A 683 -1.09 -0.78 28.06
N PHE A 684 -1.61 -0.21 26.96
CA PHE A 684 -0.79 0.43 25.93
C PHE A 684 0.06 1.58 26.48
N ARG A 685 1.27 1.70 25.92
CA ARG A 685 2.21 2.81 26.13
C ARG A 685 2.98 3.05 24.84
N PHE A 686 3.39 4.29 24.65
CA PHE A 686 4.46 4.67 23.73
C PHE A 686 5.67 5.25 24.51
N LYS A 687 6.84 5.30 23.89
CA LYS A 687 7.98 6.08 24.37
C LYS A 687 8.68 6.80 23.22
N PHE A 688 9.30 7.92 23.55
CA PHE A 688 10.32 8.56 22.74
C PHE A 688 11.70 8.13 23.24
N VAL A 689 12.60 7.80 22.33
CA VAL A 689 14.00 7.48 22.63
C VAL A 689 14.87 8.37 21.76
N MET A 690 15.77 9.13 22.37
CA MET A 690 16.86 9.75 21.62
C MET A 690 17.99 8.71 21.55
N HIS A 691 18.38 8.32 20.34
CA HIS A 691 19.53 7.46 20.09
C HIS A 691 20.65 8.34 19.54
N SER A 692 21.82 8.31 20.18
CA SER A 692 23.00 9.05 19.71
C SER A 692 24.26 8.22 19.71
N ASP A 693 25.17 8.51 18.77
CA ASP A 693 26.43 7.80 18.60
C ASP A 693 27.61 8.59 19.23
N SER A 694 28.86 8.40 18.80
CA SER A 694 30.03 9.13 19.31
C SER A 694 30.41 10.43 18.56
N THR A 695 29.63 10.88 17.57
CA THR A 695 29.98 12.02 16.69
C THR A 695 29.38 13.37 17.10
N THR A 696 28.61 14.04 16.23
CA THR A 696 28.35 15.49 16.30
C THR A 696 27.12 15.85 17.13
N GLN A 697 27.37 16.24 18.37
CA GLN A 697 26.32 16.72 19.29
C GLN A 697 25.71 18.05 18.83
N ASN A 698 24.44 18.03 18.44
CA ASN A 698 23.63 19.20 18.08
C ASN A 698 22.59 19.53 19.17
N ASP A 699 21.58 20.37 18.89
CA ASP A 699 20.65 20.92 19.90
C ASP A 699 19.62 19.90 20.42
N GLY A 700 19.40 18.81 19.68
CA GLY A 700 18.53 17.71 20.08
C GLY A 700 17.11 17.89 19.55
N VAL A 701 16.14 17.53 20.38
CA VAL A 701 14.72 17.46 20.02
C VAL A 701 13.87 18.18 21.07
N TYR A 702 12.83 18.84 20.60
CA TYR A 702 11.77 19.45 21.39
C TYR A 702 10.43 18.92 20.87
N ILE A 703 9.69 18.19 21.70
CA ILE A 703 8.43 17.53 21.38
C ILE A 703 7.29 18.24 22.12
N ASP A 704 6.18 18.46 21.43
CA ASP A 704 5.01 19.18 21.94
C ASP A 704 3.71 18.71 21.25
N ASP A 705 2.53 19.19 21.68
CA ASP A 705 1.22 18.89 21.07
C ASP A 705 0.96 17.37 20.88
N ILE A 706 1.30 16.54 21.88
CA ILE A 706 1.32 15.07 21.75
C ILE A 706 -0.09 14.51 21.94
N GLY A 707 -0.61 13.72 21.00
CA GLY A 707 -1.91 13.09 21.17
C GLY A 707 -2.23 11.92 20.22
N MET A 708 -3.30 11.21 20.56
CA MET A 708 -3.82 10.06 19.83
C MET A 708 -5.24 10.31 19.36
N GLY A 709 -5.48 10.24 18.05
CA GLY A 709 -6.80 10.46 17.47
C GLY A 709 -6.95 9.77 16.13
N ILE A 710 -8.19 9.81 15.60
CA ILE A 710 -8.47 9.46 14.20
C ILE A 710 -7.89 10.59 13.34
N PRO A 711 -6.85 10.36 12.53
CA PRO A 711 -6.29 11.39 11.65
C PRO A 711 -7.25 11.64 10.49
N GLU A 712 -7.41 12.90 10.08
CA GLU A 712 -8.26 13.23 8.91
C GLU A 712 -7.63 12.78 7.57
N ASN A 713 -6.35 12.35 7.55
CA ASN A 713 -5.63 11.81 6.40
C ASN A 713 -4.52 10.83 6.86
N ILE A 714 -4.81 9.52 7.05
CA ILE A 714 -3.80 8.56 7.53
C ILE A 714 -2.97 7.95 6.39
N TYR A 715 -3.63 7.61 5.29
CA TYR A 715 -3.07 6.74 4.25
C TYR A 715 -2.20 7.51 3.23
N GLY A 716 -1.22 8.29 3.72
CA GLY A 716 -0.24 9.04 2.93
C GLY A 716 -0.59 9.28 1.45
N TYR A 717 -1.22 10.40 1.10
CA TYR A 717 -1.37 10.82 -0.30
C TYR A 717 -0.81 12.22 -0.51
N LYS A 718 -0.13 12.46 -1.65
CA LYS A 718 0.56 13.73 -1.90
C LYS A 718 0.58 14.10 -3.38
N TYR A 719 0.58 15.41 -3.64
CA TYR A 719 0.92 15.97 -4.95
C TYR A 719 2.45 15.99 -5.14
N MET A 720 2.92 15.48 -6.27
CA MET A 720 4.32 15.60 -6.70
C MET A 720 4.41 16.01 -8.17
N SER A 721 5.47 16.72 -8.53
CA SER A 721 5.76 17.18 -9.89
C SER A 721 7.17 16.72 -10.30
N GLY A 722 7.29 16.21 -11.53
CA GLY A 722 8.53 15.75 -12.12
C GLY A 722 8.27 14.85 -13.34
N THR A 723 9.27 14.72 -14.22
CA THR A 723 9.29 13.62 -15.22
C THR A 723 9.25 12.25 -14.54
N SER A 724 9.72 12.18 -13.29
CA SER A 724 9.54 11.06 -12.35
C SER A 724 8.08 10.68 -12.07
N MET A 725 7.12 11.60 -12.19
CA MET A 725 5.68 11.32 -12.06
C MET A 725 5.00 11.05 -13.41
N ALA A 726 5.61 11.46 -14.52
CA ALA A 726 5.17 11.14 -15.88
C ALA A 726 5.55 9.70 -16.31
N THR A 727 6.75 9.26 -15.92
CA THR A 727 7.30 7.91 -16.16
C THR A 727 6.34 6.79 -15.71
N PRO A 728 5.81 6.77 -14.46
CA PRO A 728 4.90 5.72 -14.01
C PRO A 728 3.55 5.68 -14.75
N GLN A 729 3.11 6.79 -15.36
CA GLN A 729 1.94 6.77 -16.25
C GLN A 729 2.19 5.87 -17.47
N VAL A 730 3.37 6.02 -18.08
CA VAL A 730 3.79 5.25 -19.26
C VAL A 730 4.13 3.79 -18.87
N THR A 731 4.71 3.56 -17.69
CA THR A 731 4.91 2.21 -17.15
C THR A 731 3.57 1.51 -16.89
N GLY A 732 2.60 2.23 -16.31
CA GLY A 732 1.23 1.76 -16.15
C GLY A 732 0.59 1.41 -17.50
N ALA A 733 0.76 2.25 -18.53
CA ALA A 733 0.27 1.98 -19.87
C ALA A 733 0.88 0.70 -20.49
N ALA A 734 2.18 0.45 -20.27
CA ALA A 734 2.85 -0.76 -20.74
C ALA A 734 2.25 -2.03 -20.09
N ALA A 735 1.97 -1.99 -18.79
CA ALA A 735 1.29 -3.07 -18.09
C ALA A 735 -0.16 -3.29 -18.58
N LEU A 736 -0.90 -2.20 -18.80
CA LEU A 736 -2.30 -2.24 -19.26
C LEU A 736 -2.41 -2.85 -20.68
N VAL A 737 -1.50 -2.48 -21.58
CA VAL A 737 -1.36 -3.06 -22.93
C VAL A 737 -0.97 -4.54 -22.84
N ALA A 738 -0.05 -4.92 -21.97
CA ALA A 738 0.34 -6.33 -21.77
C ALA A 738 -0.81 -7.18 -21.21
N ALA A 739 -1.61 -6.63 -20.29
CA ALA A 739 -2.81 -7.28 -19.74
C ALA A 739 -3.88 -7.53 -20.83
N HIS A 740 -4.04 -6.60 -21.79
CA HIS A 740 -5.02 -6.77 -22.87
C HIS A 740 -4.53 -7.71 -23.98
N PHE A 741 -3.25 -7.67 -24.34
CA PHE A 741 -2.68 -8.43 -25.47
C PHE A 741 -1.80 -9.58 -25.00
N GLU A 742 -2.41 -10.72 -24.63
CA GLU A 742 -1.72 -11.95 -24.22
C GLU A 742 -0.52 -12.31 -25.12
N GLY A 743 0.68 -12.27 -24.56
CA GLY A 743 1.93 -12.65 -25.25
C GLY A 743 2.46 -11.62 -26.26
N ILE A 744 2.07 -10.35 -26.14
CA ILE A 744 2.65 -9.22 -26.90
C ILE A 744 4.15 -9.04 -26.58
N SER A 745 4.94 -8.57 -27.54
CA SER A 745 6.36 -8.27 -27.34
C SER A 745 6.57 -6.86 -26.80
N ALA A 746 7.69 -6.61 -26.10
CA ALA A 746 8.07 -5.27 -25.63
C ALA A 746 8.05 -4.22 -26.75
N ALA A 747 8.60 -4.55 -27.93
CA ALA A 747 8.58 -3.68 -29.10
C ALA A 747 7.14 -3.35 -29.57
N ASP A 748 6.24 -4.34 -29.61
CA ASP A 748 4.83 -4.12 -29.95
C ASP A 748 4.10 -3.28 -28.87
N ILE A 749 4.46 -3.41 -27.58
CA ILE A 749 3.93 -2.55 -26.51
C ILE A 749 4.38 -1.10 -26.73
N LYS A 750 5.69 -0.86 -26.95
CA LYS A 750 6.23 0.48 -27.24
C LYS A 750 5.56 1.09 -28.46
N THR A 751 5.46 0.35 -29.57
CA THR A 751 4.76 0.81 -30.78
C THR A 751 3.31 1.21 -30.48
N ARG A 752 2.57 0.43 -29.68
CA ARG A 752 1.18 0.76 -29.31
C ARG A 752 1.07 2.06 -28.51
N ILE A 753 1.95 2.26 -27.53
CA ILE A 753 1.98 3.49 -26.71
C ILE A 753 2.26 4.71 -27.61
N LEU A 754 3.30 4.64 -28.45
CA LEU A 754 3.72 5.78 -29.28
C LEU A 754 2.77 6.09 -30.45
N ASP A 755 2.23 5.05 -31.12
CA ASP A 755 1.29 5.24 -32.22
C ASP A 755 -0.09 5.67 -31.73
N GLY A 756 -0.50 5.21 -30.54
CA GLY A 756 -1.79 5.54 -29.90
C GLY A 756 -1.81 6.90 -29.17
N ALA A 757 -0.65 7.46 -28.84
CA ALA A 757 -0.52 8.78 -28.23
C ALA A 757 -1.09 9.92 -29.11
N VAL A 758 -1.63 10.96 -28.48
CA VAL A 758 -2.37 12.06 -29.13
C VAL A 758 -1.47 13.27 -29.42
N PRO A 759 -1.52 13.94 -30.59
CA PRO A 759 -0.67 15.09 -30.89
C PRO A 759 -0.94 16.29 -29.97
N VAL A 760 0.12 16.96 -29.52
CA VAL A 760 0.03 18.16 -28.67
C VAL A 760 1.01 19.23 -29.18
N ASP A 761 0.50 20.43 -29.48
CA ASP A 761 1.30 21.52 -30.06
C ASP A 761 2.50 21.91 -29.17
N ALA A 762 2.36 21.83 -27.84
CA ALA A 762 3.45 22.10 -26.89
C ALA A 762 4.60 21.07 -26.95
N LEU A 763 4.33 19.86 -27.45
CA LEU A 763 5.31 18.77 -27.59
C LEU A 763 5.91 18.69 -29.01
N ALA A 764 5.32 19.39 -29.99
CA ALA A 764 5.72 19.33 -31.39
C ALA A 764 7.16 19.85 -31.61
N GLY A 765 8.08 18.94 -31.98
CA GLY A 765 9.51 19.26 -32.10
C GLY A 765 10.24 19.43 -30.76
N LYS A 766 9.59 19.03 -29.66
CA LYS A 766 10.16 18.89 -28.31
C LYS A 766 10.29 17.42 -27.90
N THR A 767 9.49 16.53 -28.49
CA THR A 767 9.64 15.07 -28.40
C THR A 767 9.63 14.47 -29.80
N LEU A 768 10.14 13.25 -29.93
CA LEU A 768 10.20 12.45 -31.16
C LEU A 768 8.81 12.28 -31.80
N THR A 769 7.80 11.99 -30.97
CA THR A 769 6.42 11.83 -31.45
C THR A 769 5.65 13.15 -31.54
N GLY A 770 5.97 14.14 -30.71
CA GLY A 770 5.16 15.34 -30.52
C GLY A 770 3.80 15.05 -29.88
N ARG A 771 3.70 13.97 -29.08
CA ARG A 771 2.44 13.41 -28.59
C ARG A 771 2.42 13.21 -27.07
N HIS A 772 1.22 13.27 -26.50
CA HIS A 772 0.92 12.97 -25.10
C HIS A 772 0.30 11.58 -24.96
N LEU A 773 0.59 10.89 -23.87
CA LEU A 773 0.12 9.53 -23.56
C LEU A 773 -1.41 9.41 -23.65
N ASN A 774 -1.89 8.36 -24.32
CA ASN A 774 -3.31 8.04 -24.37
C ASN A 774 -3.53 6.53 -24.25
N LEU A 775 -4.17 6.11 -23.16
CA LEU A 775 -4.36 4.71 -22.78
C LEU A 775 -5.36 4.01 -23.72
N PHE A 776 -6.43 4.70 -24.10
CA PHE A 776 -7.44 4.17 -25.02
C PHE A 776 -6.85 3.93 -26.42
N GLY A 777 -6.04 4.86 -26.91
CA GLY A 777 -5.25 4.71 -28.14
C GLY A 777 -4.32 3.51 -28.08
N ALA A 778 -3.53 3.35 -27.01
CA ALA A 778 -2.62 2.23 -26.85
C ALA A 778 -3.33 0.85 -26.90
N LEU A 779 -4.57 0.77 -26.38
CA LEU A 779 -5.41 -0.43 -26.42
C LEU A 779 -6.18 -0.66 -27.73
N SER A 780 -6.33 0.37 -28.57
CA SER A 780 -7.24 0.37 -29.73
C SER A 780 -6.67 -0.27 -31.01
N ASP A 781 -7.54 -0.44 -32.01
CA ASP A 781 -7.14 -0.63 -33.42
C ASP A 781 -7.09 0.73 -34.10
N LEU A 782 -5.89 1.30 -34.24
CA LEU A 782 -5.65 2.64 -34.78
C LEU A 782 -6.08 2.81 -36.25
N THR A 783 -6.53 1.74 -36.91
CA THR A 783 -7.06 1.74 -38.28
C THR A 783 -8.58 1.61 -38.36
N LEU A 784 -9.25 1.50 -37.21
CA LEU A 784 -10.70 1.48 -37.13
C LEU A 784 -11.23 2.93 -37.24
N ASP A 785 -12.12 3.11 -38.20
CA ASP A 785 -12.94 4.29 -38.44
C ASP A 785 -14.36 3.73 -38.66
N SER A 786 -15.17 3.79 -37.60
CA SER A 786 -16.42 3.06 -37.44
C SER A 786 -17.59 3.68 -38.21
N ASP A 787 -17.53 4.96 -38.53
CA ASP A 787 -18.56 5.69 -39.26
C ASP A 787 -18.12 6.23 -40.63
N ASN A 788 -16.83 6.11 -40.94
CA ASN A 788 -16.15 6.47 -42.17
C ASN A 788 -16.06 7.99 -42.41
N ASP A 789 -15.75 8.77 -41.37
CA ASP A 789 -15.57 10.23 -41.46
C ASP A 789 -14.12 10.68 -41.73
N THR A 790 -13.16 9.76 -41.67
CA THR A 790 -11.69 9.90 -41.79
C THR A 790 -10.89 10.20 -40.52
N ILE A 791 -11.54 10.36 -39.36
CA ILE A 791 -10.91 10.32 -38.04
C ILE A 791 -10.98 8.87 -37.51
N PRO A 792 -9.87 8.27 -37.03
CA PRO A 792 -9.92 6.95 -36.40
C PRO A 792 -10.62 6.98 -35.04
N ASP A 793 -11.33 5.91 -34.66
CA ASP A 793 -12.15 5.79 -33.44
C ASP A 793 -11.44 6.23 -32.13
N TYR A 794 -10.09 6.14 -32.06
CA TYR A 794 -9.31 6.51 -30.87
C TYR A 794 -8.95 8.01 -30.77
N LEU A 795 -9.14 8.75 -31.86
CA LEU A 795 -9.03 10.22 -31.95
C LEU A 795 -10.38 10.88 -32.15
N ASP A 796 -11.46 10.09 -32.24
CA ASP A 796 -12.78 10.55 -32.65
C ASP A 796 -13.68 10.76 -31.42
N ASN A 797 -13.86 12.02 -31.03
CA ASN A 797 -14.79 12.44 -29.98
C ASN A 797 -16.26 12.16 -30.32
N CYS A 798 -16.56 11.64 -31.51
CA CYS A 798 -17.84 11.05 -31.90
C CYS A 798 -17.72 9.75 -32.72
N ALA A 799 -16.90 8.76 -32.31
CA ALA A 799 -16.59 7.43 -32.92
C ALA A 799 -17.74 6.53 -33.48
N SER A 800 -18.96 7.03 -33.66
CA SER A 800 -20.05 6.41 -34.40
C SER A 800 -21.00 7.41 -35.08
N THR A 801 -20.65 8.69 -35.15
CA THR A 801 -21.43 9.80 -35.73
C THR A 801 -20.53 10.81 -36.46
N PRO A 802 -20.50 10.81 -37.82
CA PRO A 802 -19.48 11.52 -38.59
C PRO A 802 -19.39 13.02 -38.27
N ASN A 803 -18.24 13.45 -37.78
CA ASN A 803 -17.93 14.82 -37.40
C ASN A 803 -16.46 15.22 -37.76
N PRO A 804 -16.05 15.30 -39.05
CA PRO A 804 -14.62 15.43 -39.41
C PRO A 804 -13.91 16.72 -38.94
N GLY A 805 -14.63 17.64 -38.31
CA GLY A 805 -14.08 18.83 -37.66
C GLY A 805 -13.84 18.66 -36.15
N GLN A 806 -14.16 17.49 -35.57
CA GLN A 806 -13.94 17.11 -34.17
C GLN A 806 -14.38 18.19 -33.15
N ARG A 807 -15.46 18.92 -33.49
CA ARG A 807 -15.92 20.04 -32.69
C ARG A 807 -16.53 19.54 -31.40
N ASP A 808 -15.88 19.92 -30.33
CA ASP A 808 -16.28 19.91 -28.93
C ASP A 808 -16.21 21.39 -28.48
N THR A 809 -17.13 21.85 -27.62
CA THR A 809 -17.26 23.29 -27.29
C THR A 809 -17.24 23.55 -25.78
N ASP A 810 -17.77 22.62 -24.98
CA ASP A 810 -17.60 22.52 -23.54
C ASP A 810 -16.36 21.70 -23.12
N ASN A 811 -15.67 21.11 -24.11
CA ASN A 811 -14.42 20.35 -24.04
C ASN A 811 -14.50 19.00 -23.29
N ASP A 812 -15.69 18.50 -22.94
CA ASP A 812 -15.85 17.36 -22.04
C ASP A 812 -15.28 16.01 -22.55
N GLY A 813 -14.78 16.01 -23.79
CA GLY A 813 -14.21 14.86 -24.49
C GLY A 813 -15.16 14.28 -25.54
N PHE A 814 -16.39 14.80 -25.65
CA PHE A 814 -17.39 14.36 -26.61
C PHE A 814 -17.78 15.48 -27.57
N GLY A 815 -17.79 15.18 -28.87
CA GLY A 815 -18.10 16.20 -29.88
C GLY A 815 -19.58 16.60 -29.86
N ASN A 816 -19.88 17.87 -30.15
CA ASN A 816 -21.25 18.42 -30.23
C ASN A 816 -22.16 17.70 -31.26
N MET A 817 -21.62 16.82 -32.12
CA MET A 817 -22.42 15.95 -33.02
C MET A 817 -23.13 14.81 -32.29
N CYS A 818 -22.59 14.44 -31.14
CA CYS A 818 -22.89 13.18 -30.51
C CYS A 818 -23.16 13.30 -29.02
N ASP A 819 -22.55 14.28 -28.36
CA ASP A 819 -23.14 14.88 -27.18
C ASP A 819 -24.19 15.94 -27.55
N CYS A 820 -25.25 15.96 -26.75
CA CYS A 820 -26.40 16.87 -26.81
C CYS A 820 -26.94 17.16 -25.40
N ASP A 821 -26.21 16.76 -24.37
CA ASP A 821 -26.34 17.23 -23.01
C ASP A 821 -25.89 18.70 -22.99
N LEU A 822 -26.66 19.56 -22.32
CA LEU A 822 -26.40 21.00 -22.25
C LEU A 822 -26.42 21.51 -20.81
N ASP A 823 -26.64 20.64 -19.82
CA ASP A 823 -26.36 20.91 -18.41
C ASP A 823 -25.39 19.91 -17.75
N ASN A 824 -24.81 19.01 -18.56
CA ASN A 824 -23.79 18.01 -18.27
C ASN A 824 -24.20 17.08 -17.10
N ASP A 825 -25.49 16.72 -17.03
CA ASP A 825 -26.05 15.80 -16.03
C ASP A 825 -25.93 14.30 -16.42
N SER A 826 -25.35 14.03 -17.60
CA SER A 826 -25.22 12.75 -18.30
C SER A 826 -26.50 12.22 -18.95
N PHE A 827 -27.55 13.03 -19.10
CA PHE A 827 -28.81 12.64 -19.75
C PHE A 827 -29.38 13.71 -20.68
N VAL A 828 -29.37 13.43 -21.99
CA VAL A 828 -30.14 14.24 -22.96
C VAL A 828 -31.64 14.16 -22.70
N SER A 829 -32.17 15.19 -22.04
CA SER A 829 -33.43 15.19 -21.29
C SER A 829 -34.31 16.43 -21.57
N ILE A 830 -35.35 16.59 -20.75
CA ILE A 830 -36.23 17.76 -20.82
C ILE A 830 -35.55 19.05 -20.39
N SER A 831 -34.48 18.98 -19.59
CA SER A 831 -33.69 20.13 -19.13
C SER A 831 -32.92 20.74 -20.31
N ASP A 832 -32.19 19.91 -21.05
CA ASP A 832 -31.43 20.25 -22.26
C ASP A 832 -32.33 20.83 -23.34
N PHE A 833 -33.54 20.28 -23.52
CA PHE A 833 -34.47 20.85 -24.48
C PHE A 833 -34.94 22.26 -24.09
N ILE A 834 -34.96 22.59 -22.80
CA ILE A 834 -35.27 23.96 -22.35
C ILE A 834 -34.10 24.88 -22.69
N ILE A 835 -32.85 24.43 -22.51
CA ILE A 835 -31.62 25.16 -22.85
C ILE A 835 -31.51 25.35 -24.37
N PHE A 836 -31.51 24.26 -25.15
CA PHE A 836 -31.54 24.25 -26.61
C PHE A 836 -32.66 25.14 -27.20
N ARG A 837 -33.86 25.09 -26.62
CA ARG A 837 -34.97 25.96 -27.04
C ARG A 837 -34.72 27.43 -26.69
N GLY A 838 -34.04 27.73 -25.59
CA GLY A 838 -33.59 29.07 -25.24
C GLY A 838 -32.63 29.63 -26.29
N ALA A 839 -31.72 28.77 -26.78
CA ALA A 839 -30.76 29.07 -27.84
C ALA A 839 -31.36 29.14 -29.26
N TRP A 840 -32.63 28.79 -29.48
CA TRP A 840 -33.20 28.67 -30.82
C TRP A 840 -33.13 29.95 -31.66
N GLY A 841 -32.40 29.90 -32.78
CA GLY A 841 -32.20 31.03 -33.70
C GLY A 841 -31.08 31.99 -33.29
N THR A 842 -30.26 31.60 -32.30
CA THR A 842 -29.03 32.31 -31.92
C THR A 842 -27.81 31.71 -32.64
N THR A 843 -26.62 32.18 -32.29
CA THR A 843 -25.32 31.59 -32.64
C THR A 843 -24.63 31.03 -31.39
N ASP A 844 -25.42 30.54 -30.43
CA ASP A 844 -24.96 29.85 -29.24
C ASP A 844 -24.14 28.63 -29.67
N ALA A 845 -22.96 28.48 -29.06
CA ALA A 845 -21.95 27.58 -29.57
C ALA A 845 -22.29 26.13 -29.22
N ASP A 846 -22.74 25.88 -28.00
CA ASP A 846 -22.99 24.54 -27.46
C ASP A 846 -24.24 23.93 -28.10
N ALA A 847 -25.25 24.75 -28.38
CA ALA A 847 -26.47 24.33 -29.09
C ALA A 847 -26.37 24.35 -30.64
N ASP A 848 -25.28 24.83 -31.24
CA ASP A 848 -25.01 24.81 -32.70
C ASP A 848 -24.28 23.53 -33.10
N PHE A 849 -24.91 22.39 -32.81
CA PHE A 849 -24.35 21.05 -32.96
C PHE A 849 -23.69 20.83 -34.33
N ASP A 850 -24.32 21.22 -35.46
CA ASP A 850 -23.75 20.99 -36.81
C ASP A 850 -22.67 22.00 -37.25
N GLY A 851 -22.33 22.96 -36.40
CA GLY A 851 -21.29 23.95 -36.66
C GLY A 851 -21.60 24.91 -37.82
N ASN A 852 -22.85 25.03 -38.26
CA ASN A 852 -23.22 25.98 -39.31
C ASN A 852 -23.20 27.45 -38.85
N GLY A 853 -23.06 27.71 -37.55
CA GLY A 853 -23.12 29.05 -36.95
C GLY A 853 -24.55 29.55 -36.72
N SER A 854 -25.54 28.66 -36.59
CA SER A 854 -26.90 29.03 -36.19
C SER A 854 -27.71 27.85 -35.64
N VAL A 855 -28.18 27.98 -34.39
CA VAL A 855 -29.04 26.98 -33.73
C VAL A 855 -30.39 26.90 -34.43
N ASN A 856 -30.62 25.82 -35.18
CA ASN A 856 -31.78 25.70 -36.06
C ASN A 856 -32.38 24.28 -36.10
N LYS A 857 -33.15 24.02 -37.16
CA LYS A 857 -33.85 22.76 -37.37
C LYS A 857 -32.92 21.57 -37.57
N ARG A 858 -31.68 21.76 -38.04
CA ARG A 858 -30.70 20.67 -38.16
C ARG A 858 -30.26 20.18 -36.79
N ASP A 859 -29.91 21.12 -35.94
CA ASP A 859 -29.46 20.92 -34.56
C ASP A 859 -30.57 20.23 -33.74
N PHE A 860 -31.83 20.66 -33.90
CA PHE A 860 -32.96 19.94 -33.31
C PHE A 860 -33.14 18.50 -33.81
N MET A 861 -32.72 18.17 -35.04
CA MET A 861 -32.79 16.81 -35.55
C MET A 861 -31.65 15.93 -34.99
N ILE A 862 -30.49 16.52 -34.69
CA ILE A 862 -29.35 15.89 -34.01
C ILE A 862 -29.73 15.64 -32.54
N PHE A 863 -30.11 16.69 -31.81
CA PHE A 863 -30.64 16.64 -30.45
C PHE A 863 -31.76 15.59 -30.28
N ARG A 864 -32.75 15.60 -31.18
CA ARG A 864 -33.84 14.62 -31.18
C ARG A 864 -33.37 13.18 -31.41
N SER A 865 -32.24 12.96 -32.08
CA SER A 865 -31.67 11.63 -32.26
C SER A 865 -31.03 11.07 -30.98
N ARG A 866 -30.61 11.95 -30.05
CA ARG A 866 -30.09 11.63 -28.71
C ARG A 866 -31.16 11.64 -27.61
N TRP A 867 -32.38 12.11 -27.91
CA TRP A 867 -33.45 12.26 -26.91
C TRP A 867 -33.70 11.02 -26.04
N GLY A 868 -33.43 11.14 -24.74
CA GLY A 868 -33.65 10.07 -23.77
C GLY A 868 -32.64 8.93 -23.84
N THR A 869 -31.44 9.16 -24.40
CA THR A 869 -30.29 8.27 -24.23
C THR A 869 -29.54 8.61 -22.94
N LYS A 870 -29.14 7.60 -22.15
CA LYS A 870 -28.28 7.74 -20.94
C LYS A 870 -26.79 7.89 -21.29
N VAL A 871 -26.49 8.56 -22.41
CA VAL A 871 -25.30 8.29 -23.23
C VAL A 871 -24.73 9.64 -23.61
N PRO A 872 -23.54 9.98 -23.09
CA PRO A 872 -22.24 9.39 -23.49
C PRO A 872 -21.74 8.18 -22.65
N PHE A 873 -21.04 7.15 -23.18
CA PHE A 873 -21.04 6.63 -24.57
C PHE A 873 -21.59 5.18 -24.69
N LYS A 874 -20.96 4.27 -25.45
CA LYS A 874 -21.61 3.06 -26.01
C LYS A 874 -20.92 1.74 -25.71
#